data_AF-A0A2E9VUQ3-F1
#
_entry.id   AF-A0A2E9VUQ3-F1
#
_cell.length_a   1.000
_cell.length_b   1.000
_cell.length_c   1.000
_cell.angle_alpha   90.00
_cell.angle_beta   90.00
_cell.angle_gamma   90.00
#
_symmetry.space_group_name_H-M   'P 1'
#
loop_
_entity.id
_entity.type
_entity.pdbx_description
1 polymer ?
#
loop_
_entity_poly.entity_id
_entity_poly.type
_entity_poly.pdbx_seq_one_letter_code
_entity_poly.pdbx_strand_id
1 'polypeptide(L)'
;MLKSDSTLRLLLAFALISLLPSSLQPAQAQGIQTDARLGHTAMPAFGRETGITHFEFMPYILDEDESIFYGDLRGFITNEGNVGGNIGTGYRFLEPNDILMIGVNGNYGFDQSLEEFYQQMSFGIEGSTRFGRLTSNFYVPVGEDEKTLESRTGNVRMQGNQIVLDTIDTIGVAMKGVDVNMGVYLPGEFATERNIEATVSWYHFEGANVDNIDGVRMQVEGDIIPYLQAQFGISNDDTFGTNVTLGMTFRFGNNDVPDNRLDRQFRRFNDSNYNVIVSQRAQVGTAIPLINPLTDNAYVVQNVQNTGATVLSALATEDGSTGNPFDTIAEAQGAGGDIIYLHEGSSFNESIVLQDGQMLFAEGSGFSIDTSNFGVVTMEGDSSAAPVTIHSDMNSPAITLADNSSIAGLTINPAAGSTSGDLIVANGINNFRVENAILNDAAENGLVIDASTNGYFNNVTINNSQGDGVQILNHDGYVRLDNVTVENAGGNGVQITGGHGETAFGGDLTLINNQGSGLLVEDYELITTVDDQGTTDTSDDVEQDIYGYVAIENLILEGATGQKGVELVDNEGLIDIFNMDVKTTDGTGIEARNSDFVRIRDGHVSSVNAPAIDVEDSAVDIRPESISADGGMYGIRMVSTTGTVLAKGGTEEDSGGTIKNTDTAIFVQDSGSVGFQMGNFVDNDQVAVIQNADVMDIISSKFTGTTNTIVQAENVKLFALTNNLFEDNSMTMGTAVNYTVDETGGYVARIVRNTVVDSPKHFFNAQTLPGGESASLDFSFRENSIDLSQAMGIAAKMDWTGPVNANIVQNLVTGDAANQKAFQFWTGDSAELGTFTFSQNVLGFTEQNATAIEVLSQSTLDLAIFNNAIEFRGKDSVGVRASASRTSSLILSSNLIDDYAGGATGILFPTIHDGSSITLDGNEINLQRFSTFVDRGIILSNVTGTDDPLVTLNSNLSNAINGATTTLFVPANATNGRLIINGQVFE
;
A
#
# COMPACT_ATOMS: atom_id res chain seq x y z
N MET A 1 -18.14 -28.88 -20.59
CA MET A 1 -18.50 -30.31 -20.74
C MET A 1 -19.47 -30.43 -21.93
N LEU A 2 -18.97 -30.63 -23.15
CA LEU A 2 -19.80 -30.69 -24.37
C LEU A 2 -20.43 -32.08 -24.49
N LYS A 3 -21.73 -32.22 -24.17
CA LYS A 3 -22.49 -33.43 -24.47
C LYS A 3 -22.89 -33.44 -25.95
N SER A 4 -22.08 -34.12 -26.75
CA SER A 4 -22.38 -34.49 -28.13
C SER A 4 -23.22 -35.77 -28.17
N ASP A 5 -24.45 -35.72 -28.69
CA ASP A 5 -25.08 -36.94 -29.23
C ASP A 5 -26.25 -36.68 -30.20
N SER A 6 -26.77 -35.45 -30.31
CA SER A 6 -27.93 -35.12 -31.15
C SER A 6 -27.59 -34.58 -32.55
N THR A 7 -26.39 -34.03 -32.76
CA THR A 7 -26.00 -33.37 -34.03
C THR A 7 -25.69 -34.35 -35.16
N LEU A 8 -25.33 -35.60 -34.85
CA LEU A 8 -24.92 -36.58 -35.86
C LEU A 8 -26.11 -37.25 -36.59
N ARG A 9 -27.33 -37.17 -36.04
CA ARG A 9 -28.52 -37.78 -36.66
C ARG A 9 -29.22 -36.88 -37.68
N LEU A 10 -29.01 -35.56 -37.63
CA LEU A 10 -29.62 -34.61 -38.56
C LEU A 10 -28.87 -34.55 -39.90
N LEU A 11 -27.56 -34.78 -39.89
CA LEU A 11 -26.74 -34.84 -41.12
C LEU A 11 -27.10 -36.03 -42.03
N LEU A 12 -27.67 -37.10 -41.47
CA LEU A 12 -28.15 -38.27 -42.22
C LEU A 12 -29.55 -38.08 -42.84
N ALA A 13 -30.33 -37.08 -42.41
CA ALA A 13 -31.65 -36.80 -42.98
C ALA A 13 -31.57 -35.97 -44.27
N PHE A 14 -30.53 -35.15 -44.45
CA PHE A 14 -30.31 -34.37 -45.68
C PHE A 14 -29.81 -35.20 -46.88
N ALA A 15 -29.39 -36.45 -46.66
CA ALA A 15 -28.94 -37.36 -47.72
C ALA A 15 -30.09 -38.05 -48.49
N LEU A 16 -31.36 -37.84 -48.12
CA LEU A 16 -32.51 -38.59 -48.68
C LEU A 16 -33.42 -37.81 -49.66
N ILE A 17 -33.03 -36.60 -50.10
CA ILE A 17 -33.71 -35.88 -51.20
C ILE A 17 -32.98 -36.17 -52.53
N SER A 18 -32.87 -37.44 -52.89
CA SER A 18 -32.30 -37.90 -54.18
C SER A 18 -33.26 -38.81 -54.95
N LEU A 19 -34.56 -38.55 -54.87
CA LEU A 19 -35.58 -39.27 -55.63
C LEU A 19 -36.39 -38.30 -56.49
N LEU A 20 -35.93 -38.07 -57.74
CA LEU A 20 -36.68 -37.98 -59.01
C LEU A 20 -35.82 -37.30 -60.11
N PRO A 21 -36.05 -37.58 -61.41
CA PRO A 21 -35.76 -38.80 -62.14
C PRO A 21 -34.47 -38.72 -62.98
N SER A 22 -33.88 -39.89 -63.24
CA SER A 22 -32.73 -40.15 -64.10
C SER A 22 -32.99 -39.85 -65.59
N SER A 23 -32.62 -38.67 -66.07
CA SER A 23 -32.43 -38.40 -67.51
C SER A 23 -31.64 -37.12 -67.84
N LEU A 24 -30.69 -36.69 -67.00
CA LEU A 24 -29.72 -35.67 -67.41
C LEU A 24 -28.44 -36.36 -67.90
N GLN A 25 -28.13 -36.17 -69.18
CA GLN A 25 -26.81 -36.50 -69.75
C GLN A 25 -25.72 -35.81 -68.90
N PRO A 26 -24.51 -36.38 -68.78
CA PRO A 26 -23.43 -35.69 -68.10
C PRO A 26 -23.02 -34.47 -68.93
N ALA A 27 -23.57 -33.31 -68.58
CA ALA A 27 -23.06 -32.01 -68.98
C ALA A 27 -21.62 -31.88 -68.46
N GLN A 28 -20.78 -31.23 -69.26
CA GLN A 28 -19.37 -31.05 -68.97
C GLN A 28 -19.22 -30.03 -67.84
N ALA A 29 -19.35 -30.49 -66.58
CA ALA A 29 -19.38 -29.63 -65.40
C ALA A 29 -18.18 -28.67 -65.38
N GLN A 30 -18.47 -27.36 -65.45
CA GLN A 30 -17.51 -26.33 -65.07
C GLN A 30 -17.20 -26.54 -63.59
N GLY A 31 -15.91 -26.44 -63.21
CA GLY A 31 -15.49 -26.68 -61.82
C GLY A 31 -16.21 -25.77 -60.81
N ILE A 32 -16.14 -26.13 -59.51
CA ILE A 32 -16.72 -25.33 -58.42
C ILE A 32 -16.16 -23.89 -58.49
N GLN A 33 -17.06 -22.92 -58.49
CA GLN A 33 -16.75 -21.49 -58.46
C GLN A 33 -17.18 -20.90 -57.11
N THR A 34 -16.71 -19.68 -56.81
CA THR A 34 -16.97 -19.02 -55.52
C THR A 34 -17.16 -17.53 -55.71
N ASP A 35 -18.13 -16.96 -55.00
CA ASP A 35 -18.24 -15.52 -54.76
C ASP A 35 -18.22 -15.25 -53.25
N ALA A 36 -17.68 -14.11 -52.85
CA ALA A 36 -17.64 -13.67 -51.47
C ALA A 36 -17.96 -12.17 -51.36
N ARG A 37 -18.52 -11.74 -50.23
CA ARG A 37 -18.64 -10.32 -49.90
C ARG A 37 -18.37 -10.04 -48.43
N LEU A 38 -17.82 -8.86 -48.17
CA LEU A 38 -17.55 -8.32 -46.84
C LEU A 38 -18.16 -6.92 -46.78
N GLY A 39 -19.01 -6.67 -45.80
CA GLY A 39 -19.68 -5.39 -45.68
C GLY A 39 -19.91 -4.97 -44.24
N HIS A 40 -20.27 -3.70 -44.10
CA HIS A 40 -20.77 -3.15 -42.84
C HIS A 40 -22.10 -2.47 -43.10
N THR A 41 -23.10 -2.79 -42.30
CA THR A 41 -24.39 -2.09 -42.25
C THR A 41 -24.48 -1.37 -40.92
N ALA A 42 -24.34 -0.05 -40.95
CA ALA A 42 -24.44 0.80 -39.76
C ALA A 42 -25.90 0.99 -39.34
N MET A 43 -26.06 1.36 -38.06
CA MET A 43 -27.32 1.69 -37.37
C MET A 43 -28.24 0.47 -37.11
N PRO A 44 -29.21 0.61 -36.18
CA PRO A 44 -30.20 -0.41 -35.90
C PRO A 44 -31.02 -0.78 -37.14
N ALA A 45 -31.53 -2.01 -37.15
CA ALA A 45 -32.43 -2.52 -38.18
C ALA A 45 -33.53 -3.34 -37.52
N PHE A 46 -34.58 -3.74 -38.24
CA PHE A 46 -35.59 -4.60 -37.62
C PHE A 46 -34.94 -5.92 -37.13
N GLY A 47 -35.22 -6.29 -35.88
CA GLY A 47 -34.63 -7.45 -35.21
C GLY A 47 -33.24 -7.24 -34.59
N ARG A 48 -32.64 -6.04 -34.65
CA ARG A 48 -31.36 -5.73 -33.97
C ARG A 48 -31.20 -4.25 -33.61
N GLU A 49 -30.61 -3.97 -32.46
CA GLU A 49 -30.45 -2.60 -31.94
C GLU A 49 -29.13 -1.93 -32.34
N THR A 50 -28.36 -2.55 -33.24
CA THR A 50 -26.99 -2.16 -33.57
C THR A 50 -26.65 -2.45 -35.03
N GLY A 51 -25.53 -1.88 -35.48
CA GLY A 51 -24.94 -2.17 -36.78
C GLY A 51 -24.20 -3.51 -36.80
N ILE A 52 -23.98 -4.07 -37.99
CA ILE A 52 -23.26 -5.33 -38.16
C ILE A 52 -22.14 -5.21 -39.20
N THR A 53 -21.04 -5.90 -38.94
CA THR A 53 -20.03 -6.24 -39.94
C THR A 53 -20.26 -7.68 -40.37
N HIS A 54 -20.51 -7.91 -41.66
CA HIS A 54 -20.90 -9.23 -42.20
C HIS A 54 -19.94 -9.73 -43.27
N PHE A 55 -19.72 -11.03 -43.28
CA PHE A 55 -19.00 -11.78 -44.31
C PHE A 55 -19.92 -12.84 -44.90
N GLU A 56 -19.88 -13.01 -46.20
CA GLU A 56 -20.69 -13.98 -46.92
C GLU A 56 -19.87 -14.68 -48.00
N PHE A 57 -20.09 -15.98 -48.14
CA PHE A 57 -19.37 -16.85 -49.04
C PHE A 57 -20.34 -17.83 -49.71
N MET A 58 -20.32 -17.84 -51.03
CA MET A 58 -21.23 -18.60 -51.87
C MET A 58 -20.44 -19.49 -52.84
N PRO A 59 -20.11 -20.73 -52.46
CA PRO A 59 -19.59 -21.71 -53.41
C PRO A 59 -20.74 -22.21 -54.31
N TYR A 60 -20.51 -22.36 -55.61
CA TYR A 60 -21.55 -22.76 -56.55
C TYR A 60 -21.05 -23.59 -57.73
N ILE A 61 -21.97 -24.30 -58.37
CA ILE A 61 -21.78 -25.05 -59.61
C ILE A 61 -22.84 -24.58 -60.61
N LEU A 62 -22.40 -24.16 -61.80
CA LEU A 62 -23.26 -23.80 -62.92
C LEU A 62 -23.41 -24.98 -63.88
N ASP A 63 -24.64 -25.25 -64.31
CA ASP A 63 -24.97 -26.23 -65.34
C ASP A 63 -25.44 -25.50 -66.60
N GLU A 64 -24.60 -25.53 -67.64
CA GLU A 64 -24.84 -24.99 -69.00
C GLU A 64 -25.50 -23.60 -69.08
N ASP A 65 -25.24 -22.73 -68.10
CA ASP A 65 -25.87 -21.40 -67.95
C ASP A 65 -27.41 -21.43 -67.77
N GLU A 66 -28.01 -22.59 -67.48
CA GLU A 66 -29.46 -22.77 -67.27
C GLU A 66 -29.82 -22.98 -65.79
N SER A 67 -28.89 -23.44 -64.97
CA SER A 67 -29.14 -23.60 -63.53
C SER A 67 -27.88 -23.45 -62.67
N ILE A 68 -28.09 -23.17 -61.39
CA ILE A 68 -27.03 -23.06 -60.38
C ILE A 68 -27.46 -23.77 -59.10
N PHE A 69 -26.57 -24.60 -58.58
CA PHE A 69 -26.63 -25.09 -57.21
C PHE A 69 -25.58 -24.35 -56.38
N TYR A 70 -25.97 -23.79 -55.24
CA TYR A 70 -25.08 -22.98 -54.42
C TYR A 70 -25.17 -23.31 -52.93
N GLY A 71 -24.06 -23.13 -52.22
CA GLY A 71 -24.02 -23.00 -50.77
C GLY A 71 -24.11 -21.53 -50.35
N ASP A 72 -24.65 -21.27 -49.17
CA ASP A 72 -24.78 -19.93 -48.59
C ASP A 72 -24.19 -19.94 -47.18
N LEU A 73 -23.01 -19.36 -47.01
CA LEU A 73 -22.35 -19.20 -45.70
C LEU A 73 -22.30 -17.72 -45.36
N ARG A 74 -22.96 -17.31 -44.27
CA ARG A 74 -23.00 -15.91 -43.82
C ARG A 74 -22.64 -15.85 -42.35
N GLY A 75 -21.82 -14.88 -41.98
CA GLY A 75 -21.49 -14.58 -40.59
C GLY A 75 -21.50 -13.08 -40.35
N PHE A 76 -21.81 -12.65 -39.15
CA PHE A 76 -21.74 -11.25 -38.76
C PHE A 76 -21.28 -11.08 -37.31
N ILE A 77 -20.76 -9.88 -37.04
CA ILE A 77 -20.39 -9.41 -35.71
C ILE A 77 -21.08 -8.06 -35.50
N THR A 78 -21.74 -7.86 -34.37
CA THR A 78 -22.35 -6.58 -33.98
C THR A 78 -21.28 -5.59 -33.52
N ASN A 79 -21.64 -4.31 -33.33
CA ASN A 79 -20.69 -3.31 -32.81
C ASN A 79 -20.30 -3.57 -31.34
N GLU A 80 -21.10 -4.34 -30.61
CA GLU A 80 -20.90 -4.74 -29.21
C GLU A 80 -20.12 -6.05 -29.09
N GLY A 81 -19.74 -6.69 -30.22
CA GLY A 81 -18.94 -7.92 -30.24
C GLY A 81 -19.73 -9.23 -30.25
N ASN A 82 -21.07 -9.16 -30.33
CA ASN A 82 -21.91 -10.33 -30.44
C ASN A 82 -21.86 -10.93 -31.85
N VAL A 83 -22.05 -12.24 -31.98
CA VAL A 83 -21.87 -12.96 -33.25
C VAL A 83 -23.13 -13.67 -33.70
N GLY A 84 -23.30 -13.82 -35.02
CA GLY A 84 -24.35 -14.62 -35.60
C GLY A 84 -24.03 -15.02 -37.04
N GLY A 85 -24.91 -15.81 -37.65
CA GLY A 85 -24.68 -16.31 -39.00
C GLY A 85 -25.77 -17.24 -39.51
N ASN A 86 -25.62 -17.61 -40.78
CA ASN A 86 -26.49 -18.53 -41.49
C ASN A 86 -25.67 -19.50 -42.32
N ILE A 87 -26.08 -20.76 -42.35
CA ILE A 87 -25.50 -21.80 -43.19
C ILE A 87 -26.64 -22.46 -43.96
N GLY A 88 -26.55 -22.45 -45.28
CA GLY A 88 -27.62 -22.94 -46.13
C GLY A 88 -27.18 -23.37 -47.51
N THR A 89 -28.17 -23.73 -48.32
CA THR A 89 -28.00 -24.10 -49.72
C THR A 89 -29.23 -23.70 -50.52
N GLY A 90 -29.06 -23.50 -51.81
CA GLY A 90 -30.16 -23.21 -52.72
C GLY A 90 -29.90 -23.67 -54.14
N TYR A 91 -30.96 -23.58 -54.93
CA TYR A 91 -30.98 -23.94 -56.33
C TYR A 91 -31.77 -22.88 -57.11
N ARG A 92 -31.21 -22.40 -58.22
CA ARG A 92 -31.91 -21.50 -59.15
C ARG A 92 -31.90 -22.09 -60.56
N PHE A 93 -32.97 -21.82 -61.29
CA PHE A 93 -33.18 -22.24 -62.67
C PHE A 93 -33.62 -21.04 -63.51
N LEU A 94 -32.98 -20.86 -64.67
CA LEU A 94 -33.34 -19.87 -65.67
C LEU A 94 -34.14 -20.55 -66.78
N GLU A 95 -35.34 -20.02 -67.04
CA GLU A 95 -36.18 -20.52 -68.11
C GLU A 95 -35.51 -20.29 -69.49
N PRO A 96 -35.62 -21.24 -70.45
CA PRO A 96 -34.84 -21.20 -71.71
C PRO A 96 -34.97 -19.96 -72.60
N ASN A 97 -35.96 -19.08 -72.39
CA ASN A 97 -36.10 -17.83 -73.14
C ASN A 97 -35.50 -16.61 -72.39
N ASP A 98 -34.81 -16.83 -71.26
CA ASP A 98 -34.22 -15.79 -70.42
C ASP A 98 -35.23 -14.71 -70.01
N ILE A 99 -36.44 -15.13 -69.65
CA ILE A 99 -37.54 -14.25 -69.20
C ILE A 99 -37.70 -14.31 -67.67
N LEU A 100 -37.47 -15.48 -67.07
CA LEU A 100 -37.75 -15.74 -65.67
C LEU A 100 -36.69 -16.68 -65.06
N MET A 101 -36.13 -16.26 -63.92
CA MET A 101 -35.36 -17.11 -63.02
C MET A 101 -36.24 -17.47 -61.82
N ILE A 102 -36.26 -18.73 -61.39
CA ILE A 102 -36.92 -19.19 -60.17
C ILE A 102 -35.88 -19.88 -59.30
N GLY A 103 -35.93 -19.69 -57.98
CA GLY A 103 -35.09 -20.42 -57.05
C GLY A 103 -35.77 -20.77 -55.74
N VAL A 104 -35.14 -21.70 -55.04
CA VAL A 104 -35.51 -22.11 -53.68
C VAL A 104 -34.25 -22.22 -52.84
N ASN A 105 -34.33 -21.90 -51.56
CA ASN A 105 -33.23 -22.02 -50.62
C ASN A 105 -33.70 -22.45 -49.23
N GLY A 106 -32.77 -22.98 -48.43
CA GLY A 106 -33.00 -23.28 -47.03
C GLY A 106 -31.75 -23.01 -46.22
N ASN A 107 -31.91 -22.41 -45.04
CA ASN A 107 -30.80 -22.01 -44.17
C ASN A 107 -31.08 -22.38 -42.72
N TYR A 108 -30.00 -22.65 -41.98
CA TYR A 108 -29.99 -22.72 -40.53
C TYR A 108 -29.24 -21.50 -40.01
N GLY A 109 -29.93 -20.67 -39.24
CA GLY A 109 -29.43 -19.44 -38.63
C GLY A 109 -29.15 -19.61 -37.15
N PHE A 110 -28.14 -18.91 -36.66
CA PHE A 110 -27.81 -18.77 -35.25
C PHE A 110 -27.44 -17.32 -34.95
N ASP A 111 -27.80 -16.84 -33.77
CA ASP A 111 -27.68 -15.42 -33.44
C ASP A 111 -27.49 -15.19 -31.95
N GLN A 112 -26.51 -14.38 -31.59
CA GLN A 112 -26.23 -13.93 -30.23
C GLN A 112 -26.33 -12.41 -30.08
N SER A 113 -26.98 -11.68 -31.01
CA SER A 113 -26.96 -10.22 -31.02
C SER A 113 -27.54 -9.57 -29.76
N LEU A 114 -28.38 -10.29 -29.01
CA LEU A 114 -28.97 -9.88 -27.73
C LEU A 114 -28.33 -10.60 -26.53
N GLU A 115 -27.04 -10.92 -26.60
CA GLU A 115 -26.23 -11.63 -25.58
C GLU A 115 -26.57 -13.13 -25.41
N GLU A 116 -27.84 -13.48 -25.59
CA GLU A 116 -28.35 -14.85 -25.57
C GLU A 116 -28.38 -15.52 -26.95
N PHE A 117 -28.11 -16.83 -26.98
CA PHE A 117 -27.98 -17.59 -28.23
C PHE A 117 -29.32 -18.14 -28.74
N TYR A 118 -29.80 -17.65 -29.88
CA TYR A 118 -31.02 -18.08 -30.56
C TYR A 118 -30.72 -18.82 -31.87
N GLN A 119 -31.64 -19.70 -32.30
CA GLN A 119 -31.48 -20.53 -33.49
C GLN A 119 -32.77 -20.57 -34.32
N GLN A 120 -32.63 -20.67 -35.64
CA GLN A 120 -33.77 -20.64 -36.55
C GLN A 120 -33.52 -21.47 -37.81
N MET A 121 -34.57 -22.08 -38.37
CA MET A 121 -34.56 -22.60 -39.74
C MET A 121 -35.34 -21.67 -40.65
N SER A 122 -34.83 -21.44 -41.85
CA SER A 122 -35.51 -20.67 -42.89
C SER A 122 -35.66 -21.43 -44.19
N PHE A 123 -36.74 -21.13 -44.91
CA PHE A 123 -37.03 -21.61 -46.25
C PHE A 123 -37.39 -20.42 -47.14
N GLY A 124 -36.74 -20.28 -48.28
CA GLY A 124 -36.91 -19.16 -49.20
C GLY A 124 -37.35 -19.60 -50.59
N ILE A 125 -38.20 -18.79 -51.21
CA ILE A 125 -38.54 -18.87 -52.64
C ILE A 125 -38.21 -17.55 -53.32
N GLU A 126 -37.68 -17.60 -54.54
CA GLU A 126 -37.33 -16.40 -55.31
C GLU A 126 -37.77 -16.52 -56.77
N GLY A 127 -38.16 -15.39 -57.35
CA GLY A 127 -38.51 -15.25 -58.76
C GLY A 127 -37.99 -13.92 -59.29
N SER A 128 -37.21 -13.94 -60.37
CA SER A 128 -36.62 -12.73 -60.96
C SER A 128 -36.84 -12.64 -62.46
N THR A 129 -37.12 -11.44 -62.94
CA THR A 129 -37.26 -11.08 -64.35
C THR A 129 -36.28 -9.96 -64.69
N ARG A 130 -36.19 -9.56 -65.95
CA ARG A 130 -35.37 -8.40 -66.35
C ARG A 130 -35.84 -7.06 -65.78
N PHE A 131 -37.06 -7.00 -65.24
CA PHE A 131 -37.66 -5.77 -64.69
C PHE A 131 -37.57 -5.68 -63.16
N GLY A 132 -37.35 -6.80 -62.49
CA GLY A 132 -37.39 -6.86 -61.04
C GLY A 132 -37.56 -8.28 -60.52
N ARG A 133 -37.74 -8.39 -59.21
CA ARG A 133 -37.76 -9.65 -58.50
C ARG A 133 -38.78 -9.67 -57.36
N LEU A 134 -39.10 -10.87 -56.95
CA LEU A 134 -39.93 -11.18 -55.79
C LEU A 134 -39.25 -12.31 -55.00
N THR A 135 -38.97 -12.09 -53.73
CA THR A 135 -38.51 -13.13 -52.81
C THR A 135 -39.46 -13.24 -51.63
N SER A 136 -39.56 -14.43 -51.05
CA SER A 136 -40.25 -14.64 -49.79
C SER A 136 -39.54 -15.67 -48.96
N ASN A 137 -39.34 -15.37 -47.67
CA ASN A 137 -38.67 -16.25 -46.73
C ASN A 137 -39.57 -16.55 -45.54
N PHE A 138 -39.60 -17.81 -45.12
CA PHE A 138 -40.32 -18.30 -43.95
C PHE A 138 -39.31 -18.68 -42.88
N TYR A 139 -39.60 -18.34 -41.63
CA TYR A 139 -38.69 -18.44 -40.51
C TYR A 139 -39.34 -19.20 -39.36
N VAL A 140 -38.64 -20.19 -38.80
CA VAL A 140 -39.14 -21.05 -37.71
C VAL A 140 -38.04 -21.22 -36.66
N PRO A 141 -38.18 -20.66 -35.44
CA PRO A 141 -37.25 -20.89 -34.35
C PRO A 141 -37.09 -22.38 -34.04
N VAL A 142 -35.90 -22.78 -33.60
CA VAL A 142 -35.61 -24.16 -33.20
C VAL A 142 -34.85 -24.16 -31.88
N GLY A 143 -35.15 -25.10 -30.98
CA GLY A 143 -34.57 -25.13 -29.64
C GLY A 143 -35.39 -24.34 -28.62
N GLU A 144 -34.73 -23.74 -27.64
CA GLU A 144 -35.36 -22.84 -26.67
C GLU A 144 -35.61 -21.48 -27.32
N ASP A 145 -36.88 -21.09 -27.38
CA ASP A 145 -37.35 -19.85 -28.01
C ASP A 145 -37.59 -18.73 -27.00
N GLU A 146 -37.65 -18.98 -25.69
CA GLU A 146 -37.70 -17.96 -24.63
C GLU A 146 -36.44 -18.00 -23.75
N LYS A 147 -35.82 -16.85 -23.49
CA LYS A 147 -34.62 -16.73 -22.63
C LYS A 147 -34.61 -15.43 -21.83
N THR A 148 -34.08 -15.45 -20.61
CA THR A 148 -33.91 -14.24 -19.79
C THR A 148 -32.67 -13.47 -20.23
N LEU A 149 -32.86 -12.20 -20.61
CA LEU A 149 -31.81 -11.29 -21.05
C LEU A 149 -31.23 -10.47 -19.88
N GLU A 150 -32.09 -10.04 -18.95
CA GLU A 150 -31.72 -9.21 -17.80
C GLU A 150 -32.65 -9.52 -16.63
N SER A 151 -32.15 -9.45 -15.40
CA SER A 151 -32.96 -9.50 -14.16
C SER A 151 -32.55 -8.36 -13.23
N ARG A 152 -33.53 -7.59 -12.74
CA ARG A 152 -33.33 -6.53 -11.75
C ARG A 152 -34.15 -6.79 -10.50
N THR A 153 -33.55 -6.62 -9.33
CA THR A 153 -34.23 -6.76 -8.03
C THR A 153 -34.66 -5.41 -7.47
N GLY A 154 -35.71 -5.39 -6.66
CA GLY A 154 -36.16 -4.22 -5.92
C GLY A 154 -37.22 -4.55 -4.87
N ASN A 155 -37.60 -3.56 -4.05
CA ASN A 155 -38.68 -3.69 -3.05
C ASN A 155 -38.50 -4.88 -2.07
N VAL A 156 -37.30 -4.97 -1.47
CA VAL A 156 -36.99 -5.95 -0.42
C VAL A 156 -37.82 -5.62 0.81
N ARG A 157 -38.59 -6.59 1.30
CA ARG A 157 -39.49 -6.41 2.45
C ARG A 157 -39.74 -7.73 3.16
N MET A 158 -40.16 -7.64 4.42
CA MET A 158 -40.69 -8.80 5.14
C MET A 158 -42.14 -9.04 4.74
N GLN A 159 -42.49 -10.30 4.46
CA GLN A 159 -43.84 -10.72 4.19
C GLN A 159 -44.13 -12.05 4.88
N GLY A 160 -44.93 -12.01 5.95
CA GLY A 160 -45.13 -13.17 6.83
C GLY A 160 -43.82 -13.48 7.57
N ASN A 161 -43.32 -14.71 7.40
CA ASN A 161 -42.08 -15.21 7.99
C ASN A 161 -40.98 -15.36 6.91
N GLN A 162 -41.02 -14.54 5.85
CA GLN A 162 -40.04 -14.58 4.77
C GLN A 162 -39.59 -13.17 4.42
N ILE A 163 -38.37 -13.07 3.91
CA ILE A 163 -37.92 -11.87 3.18
C ILE A 163 -38.19 -12.13 1.72
N VAL A 164 -38.91 -11.20 1.09
CA VAL A 164 -39.24 -11.27 -0.32
C VAL A 164 -38.77 -10.03 -1.03
N LEU A 165 -38.49 -10.17 -2.32
CA LEU A 165 -38.23 -9.07 -3.22
C LEU A 165 -39.08 -9.19 -4.47
N ASP A 166 -39.14 -8.12 -5.25
CA ASP A 166 -39.72 -8.14 -6.58
C ASP A 166 -38.59 -8.14 -7.62
N THR A 167 -38.74 -8.94 -8.68
CA THR A 167 -37.86 -8.93 -9.84
C THR A 167 -38.57 -8.37 -11.06
N ILE A 168 -37.80 -7.75 -11.93
CA ILE A 168 -38.21 -7.43 -13.30
C ILE A 168 -37.24 -8.17 -14.21
N ASP A 169 -37.73 -9.24 -14.82
CA ASP A 169 -36.99 -10.06 -15.77
C ASP A 169 -37.35 -9.63 -17.20
N THR A 170 -36.36 -9.30 -18.01
CA THR A 170 -36.55 -9.06 -19.45
C THR A 170 -36.37 -10.37 -20.18
N ILE A 171 -37.45 -10.92 -20.76
CA ILE A 171 -37.43 -12.18 -21.51
C ILE A 171 -37.42 -11.88 -23.01
N GLY A 172 -36.43 -12.43 -23.73
CA GLY A 172 -36.36 -12.42 -25.18
C GLY A 172 -36.99 -13.67 -25.78
N VAL A 173 -37.91 -13.49 -26.73
CA VAL A 173 -38.67 -14.54 -27.42
C VAL A 173 -38.33 -14.57 -28.92
N ALA A 174 -37.70 -15.65 -29.39
CA ALA A 174 -37.44 -15.88 -30.82
C ALA A 174 -38.74 -16.15 -31.57
N MET A 175 -38.93 -15.45 -32.69
CA MET A 175 -40.20 -15.41 -33.41
C MET A 175 -40.18 -16.24 -34.69
N LYS A 176 -41.30 -16.87 -35.01
CA LYS A 176 -41.56 -17.41 -36.35
C LYS A 176 -42.17 -16.32 -37.22
N GLY A 177 -41.95 -16.37 -38.53
CA GLY A 177 -42.50 -15.33 -39.39
C GLY A 177 -42.26 -15.53 -40.85
N VAL A 178 -42.64 -14.52 -41.62
CA VAL A 178 -42.49 -14.45 -43.06
C VAL A 178 -42.07 -13.05 -43.46
N ASP A 179 -41.18 -12.96 -44.46
CA ASP A 179 -40.98 -11.72 -45.21
C ASP A 179 -41.26 -11.93 -46.70
N VAL A 180 -41.65 -10.85 -47.37
CA VAL A 180 -41.87 -10.78 -48.81
C VAL A 180 -41.18 -9.52 -49.31
N ASN A 181 -40.22 -9.66 -50.21
CA ASN A 181 -39.45 -8.56 -50.79
C ASN A 181 -39.76 -8.43 -52.29
N MET A 182 -40.20 -7.25 -52.72
CA MET A 182 -40.44 -6.91 -54.11
C MET A 182 -39.44 -5.85 -54.57
N GLY A 183 -38.53 -6.23 -55.45
CA GLY A 183 -37.48 -5.37 -56.01
C GLY A 183 -37.77 -4.98 -57.45
N VAL A 184 -37.49 -3.72 -57.81
CA VAL A 184 -37.56 -3.23 -59.20
C VAL A 184 -36.24 -2.57 -59.60
N TYR A 185 -35.74 -2.90 -60.79
CA TYR A 185 -34.55 -2.25 -61.34
C TYR A 185 -34.92 -0.87 -61.86
N LEU A 186 -34.18 0.17 -61.44
CA LEU A 186 -34.50 1.53 -61.82
C LEU A 186 -34.10 1.81 -63.29
N PRO A 187 -34.99 2.41 -64.10
CA PRO A 187 -34.69 2.71 -65.50
C PRO A 187 -33.73 3.90 -65.64
N GLY A 188 -32.97 3.93 -66.74
CA GLY A 188 -32.05 5.01 -67.09
C GLY A 188 -30.60 4.54 -67.19
N GLU A 189 -29.79 5.24 -67.99
CA GLU A 189 -28.41 4.86 -68.28
C GLU A 189 -27.57 4.75 -66.99
N PHE A 190 -27.62 5.78 -66.14
CA PHE A 190 -26.93 5.77 -64.84
C PHE A 190 -27.40 4.64 -63.93
N ALA A 191 -28.71 4.44 -63.80
CA ALA A 191 -29.27 3.41 -62.92
C ALA A 191 -28.93 1.99 -63.42
N THR A 192 -28.91 1.78 -64.73
CA THR A 192 -28.56 0.50 -65.35
C THR A 192 -27.06 0.21 -65.24
N GLU A 193 -26.20 1.22 -65.45
CA GLU A 193 -24.73 1.09 -65.30
C GLU A 193 -24.33 0.77 -63.86
N ARG A 194 -25.10 1.27 -62.89
CA ARG A 194 -24.84 1.13 -61.45
C ARG A 194 -25.73 0.09 -60.78
N ASN A 195 -26.43 -0.75 -61.55
CA ASN A 195 -27.32 -1.80 -61.04
C ASN A 195 -28.26 -1.34 -59.91
N ILE A 196 -28.83 -0.13 -60.04
CA ILE A 196 -29.63 0.45 -58.96
C ILE A 196 -30.98 -0.25 -58.89
N GLU A 197 -31.29 -0.77 -57.69
CA GLU A 197 -32.53 -1.45 -57.37
C GLU A 197 -33.24 -0.75 -56.21
N ALA A 198 -34.56 -0.62 -56.33
CA ALA A 198 -35.42 -0.22 -55.22
C ALA A 198 -36.27 -1.43 -54.78
N THR A 199 -36.21 -1.77 -53.49
CA THR A 199 -36.93 -2.89 -52.88
C THR A 199 -37.93 -2.37 -51.86
N VAL A 200 -39.15 -2.91 -51.90
CA VAL A 200 -40.13 -2.76 -50.83
C VAL A 200 -40.40 -4.14 -50.25
N SER A 201 -40.30 -4.25 -48.93
CA SER A 201 -40.51 -5.48 -48.19
C SER A 201 -41.64 -5.31 -47.21
N TRP A 202 -42.44 -6.36 -47.06
CA TRP A 202 -43.39 -6.52 -45.97
C TRP A 202 -42.96 -7.72 -45.13
N TYR A 203 -43.10 -7.63 -43.82
CA TYR A 203 -42.77 -8.73 -42.91
C TYR A 203 -43.78 -8.84 -41.78
N HIS A 204 -43.96 -10.08 -41.33
CA HIS A 204 -44.84 -10.45 -40.21
C HIS A 204 -44.17 -11.54 -39.36
N PHE A 205 -44.01 -11.28 -38.07
CA PHE A 205 -43.47 -12.24 -37.10
C PHE A 205 -44.40 -12.40 -35.90
N GLU A 206 -44.56 -13.62 -35.40
CA GLU A 206 -45.37 -13.96 -34.23
C GLU A 206 -44.57 -14.84 -33.25
N GLY A 207 -44.84 -14.67 -31.95
CA GLY A 207 -44.17 -15.37 -30.85
C GLY A 207 -45.12 -15.61 -29.67
N ALA A 208 -44.74 -16.48 -28.75
CA ALA A 208 -45.55 -16.73 -27.56
C ALA A 208 -45.47 -15.55 -26.59
N ASN A 209 -46.63 -15.07 -26.12
CA ASN A 209 -46.74 -14.04 -25.07
C ASN A 209 -46.00 -12.71 -25.36
N VAL A 210 -45.72 -12.41 -26.63
CA VAL A 210 -45.19 -11.14 -27.13
C VAL A 210 -46.14 -10.61 -28.21
N ASP A 211 -46.12 -9.29 -28.44
CA ASP A 211 -46.87 -8.71 -29.54
C ASP A 211 -46.27 -9.16 -30.88
N ASN A 212 -47.15 -9.33 -31.88
CA ASN A 212 -46.72 -9.62 -33.24
C ASN A 212 -45.96 -8.42 -33.81
N ILE A 213 -45.03 -8.68 -34.72
CA ILE A 213 -44.28 -7.63 -35.42
C ILE A 213 -44.77 -7.55 -36.85
N ASP A 214 -45.42 -6.44 -37.18
CA ASP A 214 -45.90 -6.15 -38.53
C ASP A 214 -45.21 -4.91 -39.08
N GLY A 215 -44.51 -5.06 -40.20
CA GLY A 215 -43.67 -3.97 -40.69
C GLY A 215 -43.47 -3.90 -42.18
N VAL A 216 -42.96 -2.75 -42.60
CA VAL A 216 -42.56 -2.48 -43.98
C VAL A 216 -41.15 -1.93 -44.02
N ARG A 217 -40.39 -2.32 -45.03
CA ARG A 217 -39.04 -1.83 -45.31
C ARG A 217 -38.97 -1.33 -46.74
N MET A 218 -38.30 -0.20 -46.94
CA MET A 218 -37.90 0.27 -48.25
C MET A 218 -36.38 0.34 -48.29
N GLN A 219 -35.77 -0.17 -49.36
CA GLN A 219 -34.33 -0.17 -49.56
C GLN A 219 -34.00 0.28 -50.97
N VAL A 220 -32.92 1.05 -51.11
CA VAL A 220 -32.29 1.33 -52.40
C VAL A 220 -30.84 0.87 -52.31
N GLU A 221 -30.42 0.05 -53.26
CA GLU A 221 -29.03 -0.42 -53.38
C GLU A 221 -28.49 -0.21 -54.79
N GLY A 222 -27.18 -0.06 -54.90
CA GLY A 222 -26.52 0.10 -56.19
C GLY A 222 -24.99 0.09 -56.07
N ASP A 223 -24.33 -0.18 -57.18
CA ASP A 223 -22.88 -0.29 -57.29
C ASP A 223 -22.26 1.11 -57.44
N ILE A 224 -21.43 1.53 -56.49
CA ILE A 224 -20.61 2.75 -56.61
C ILE A 224 -19.53 2.53 -57.67
N ILE A 225 -18.93 1.35 -57.65
CA ILE A 225 -18.03 0.77 -58.65
C ILE A 225 -18.33 -0.73 -58.69
N PRO A 226 -17.93 -1.49 -59.73
CA PRO A 226 -18.35 -2.88 -59.88
C PRO A 226 -18.17 -3.74 -58.60
N TYR A 227 -17.12 -3.53 -57.81
CA TYR A 227 -16.82 -4.33 -56.62
C TYR A 227 -17.29 -3.73 -55.29
N LEU A 228 -17.94 -2.55 -55.31
CA LEU A 228 -18.39 -1.85 -54.11
C LEU A 228 -19.84 -1.41 -54.27
N GLN A 229 -20.72 -2.04 -53.49
CA GLN A 229 -22.13 -1.72 -53.39
C GLN A 229 -22.38 -0.81 -52.20
N ALA A 230 -23.31 0.14 -52.36
CA ALA A 230 -23.89 0.89 -51.26
C ALA A 230 -25.39 0.62 -51.17
N GLN A 231 -25.90 0.61 -49.94
CA GLN A 231 -27.32 0.42 -49.64
C GLN A 231 -27.80 1.47 -48.63
N PHE A 232 -29.02 1.92 -48.82
CA PHE A 232 -29.76 2.75 -47.88
C PHE A 232 -31.13 2.12 -47.65
N GLY A 233 -31.50 1.90 -46.40
CA GLY A 233 -32.77 1.28 -46.04
C GLY A 233 -33.49 2.04 -44.94
N ILE A 234 -34.82 2.08 -45.01
CA ILE A 234 -35.71 2.55 -43.95
C ILE A 234 -36.69 1.43 -43.65
N SER A 235 -36.87 1.06 -42.38
CA SER A 235 -37.94 0.15 -41.96
C SER A 235 -38.79 0.80 -40.88
N ASN A 236 -40.05 0.38 -40.79
CA ASN A 236 -40.95 0.79 -39.72
C ASN A 236 -41.87 -0.35 -39.32
N ASP A 237 -41.90 -0.65 -38.03
CA ASP A 237 -42.81 -1.59 -37.38
C ASP A 237 -43.18 -1.09 -35.97
N ASP A 238 -44.02 -1.84 -35.28
CA ASP A 238 -44.58 -1.53 -33.96
C ASP A 238 -43.67 -1.90 -32.78
N THR A 239 -42.64 -2.72 -33.00
CA THR A 239 -41.72 -3.19 -31.94
C THR A 239 -40.40 -2.42 -31.95
N PHE A 240 -39.73 -2.34 -33.11
CA PHE A 240 -38.45 -1.67 -33.31
C PHE A 240 -38.60 -0.23 -33.82
N GLY A 241 -39.81 0.23 -34.11
CA GLY A 241 -40.09 1.60 -34.57
C GLY A 241 -39.49 1.90 -35.95
N THR A 242 -39.23 3.18 -36.23
CA THR A 242 -38.61 3.60 -37.49
C THR A 242 -37.09 3.49 -37.41
N ASN A 243 -36.50 2.63 -38.23
CA ASN A 243 -35.05 2.43 -38.33
C ASN A 243 -34.52 2.88 -39.68
N VAL A 244 -33.29 3.40 -39.69
CA VAL A 244 -32.55 3.79 -40.89
C VAL A 244 -31.24 3.03 -40.91
N THR A 245 -30.91 2.42 -42.05
CA THR A 245 -29.67 1.66 -42.24
C THR A 245 -28.88 2.23 -43.41
N LEU A 246 -27.56 2.23 -43.26
CA LEU A 246 -26.62 2.58 -44.31
C LEU A 246 -25.58 1.46 -44.40
N GLY A 247 -25.41 0.86 -45.57
CA GLY A 247 -24.46 -0.22 -45.75
C GLY A 247 -23.50 0.00 -46.91
N MET A 248 -22.30 -0.53 -46.77
CA MET A 248 -21.30 -0.63 -47.82
C MET A 248 -20.76 -2.06 -47.86
N THR A 249 -20.68 -2.62 -49.05
CA THR A 249 -20.30 -4.04 -49.23
C THR A 249 -19.32 -4.18 -50.37
N PHE A 250 -18.15 -4.75 -50.06
CA PHE A 250 -17.13 -5.12 -51.03
C PHE A 250 -17.35 -6.56 -51.49
N ARG A 251 -17.33 -6.78 -52.80
CA ARG A 251 -17.50 -8.09 -53.41
C ARG A 251 -16.21 -8.57 -54.05
N PHE A 252 -15.90 -9.85 -53.86
CA PHE A 252 -14.74 -10.53 -54.41
C PHE A 252 -15.18 -11.83 -55.06
N GLY A 253 -14.62 -12.17 -56.23
CA GLY A 253 -15.03 -13.35 -56.99
C GLY A 253 -14.31 -13.43 -58.33
N ASN A 254 -14.42 -14.58 -58.99
CA ASN A 254 -13.69 -14.86 -60.23
C ASN A 254 -14.35 -14.27 -61.49
N ASN A 255 -15.51 -13.64 -61.35
CA ASN A 255 -16.35 -13.16 -62.46
C ASN A 255 -16.88 -11.75 -62.17
N ASP A 256 -17.28 -11.03 -63.23
CA ASP A 256 -17.91 -9.70 -63.14
C ASP A 256 -19.09 -9.68 -62.17
N VAL A 257 -19.43 -8.53 -61.59
CA VAL A 257 -20.58 -8.44 -60.68
C VAL A 257 -21.90 -8.65 -61.45
N PRO A 258 -22.87 -9.38 -60.88
CA PRO A 258 -24.19 -9.54 -61.45
C PRO A 258 -24.84 -8.21 -61.81
N ASP A 259 -25.38 -8.13 -63.02
CA ASP A 259 -26.19 -7.01 -63.47
C ASP A 259 -27.67 -7.42 -63.63
N ASN A 260 -28.48 -6.57 -64.24
CA ASN A 260 -29.90 -6.84 -64.48
C ASN A 260 -30.17 -7.97 -65.50
N ARG A 261 -29.15 -8.57 -66.10
CA ARG A 261 -29.31 -9.77 -66.93
C ARG A 261 -29.51 -11.00 -66.06
N LEU A 262 -30.51 -11.81 -66.42
CA LEU A 262 -30.93 -12.95 -65.60
C LEU A 262 -29.86 -14.03 -65.45
N ASP A 263 -29.04 -14.26 -66.48
CA ASP A 263 -27.91 -15.19 -66.44
C ASP A 263 -26.88 -14.80 -65.37
N ARG A 264 -26.73 -13.51 -65.10
CA ARG A 264 -25.81 -13.03 -64.06
C ARG A 264 -26.43 -13.02 -62.66
N GLN A 265 -27.75 -12.95 -62.54
CA GLN A 265 -28.47 -12.99 -61.26
C GLN A 265 -28.36 -14.32 -60.52
N PHE A 266 -27.94 -15.40 -61.19
CA PHE A 266 -27.58 -16.66 -60.55
C PHE A 266 -26.59 -16.49 -59.40
N ARG A 267 -25.72 -15.50 -59.47
CA ARG A 267 -24.69 -15.25 -58.47
C ARG A 267 -25.07 -14.20 -57.43
N ARG A 268 -26.35 -13.83 -57.30
CA ARG A 268 -26.78 -12.94 -56.22
C ARG A 268 -26.75 -13.70 -54.89
N PHE A 269 -26.31 -13.06 -53.80
CA PHE A 269 -26.44 -13.67 -52.48
C PHE A 269 -27.91 -13.81 -52.09
N ASN A 270 -28.19 -14.70 -51.14
CA ASN A 270 -29.54 -14.92 -50.65
C ASN A 270 -30.03 -13.69 -49.86
N ASP A 271 -31.27 -13.27 -50.11
CA ASP A 271 -31.91 -12.15 -49.44
C ASP A 271 -32.84 -12.66 -48.34
N SER A 272 -32.23 -13.15 -47.26
CA SER A 272 -32.90 -13.44 -45.99
C SER A 272 -32.30 -12.61 -44.86
N ASN A 273 -32.99 -12.55 -43.73
CA ASN A 273 -32.46 -11.89 -42.54
C ASN A 273 -31.17 -12.55 -42.05
N TYR A 274 -30.27 -11.72 -41.49
CA TYR A 274 -29.02 -12.18 -40.88
C TYR A 274 -29.25 -12.73 -39.49
N ASN A 275 -30.03 -11.97 -38.71
CA ASN A 275 -30.36 -12.19 -37.31
C ASN A 275 -31.64 -12.99 -37.17
N VAL A 276 -31.77 -13.67 -36.03
CA VAL A 276 -33.03 -14.27 -35.57
C VAL A 276 -33.87 -13.15 -34.99
N ILE A 277 -35.12 -13.02 -35.41
CA ILE A 277 -36.00 -11.97 -34.89
C ILE A 277 -36.44 -12.36 -33.48
N VAL A 278 -36.09 -11.52 -32.50
CA VAL A 278 -36.43 -11.70 -31.09
C VAL A 278 -37.22 -10.48 -30.62
N SER A 279 -38.37 -10.71 -29.99
CA SER A 279 -39.15 -9.68 -29.30
C SER A 279 -38.94 -9.80 -27.79
N GLN A 280 -39.08 -8.70 -27.06
CA GLN A 280 -38.85 -8.67 -25.61
C GLN A 280 -40.15 -8.46 -24.85
N ARG A 281 -40.27 -9.08 -23.68
CA ARG A 281 -41.32 -8.79 -22.71
C ARG A 281 -40.73 -8.66 -21.31
N ALA A 282 -41.28 -7.75 -20.51
CA ALA A 282 -41.00 -7.70 -19.09
C ALA A 282 -41.90 -8.70 -18.36
N GLN A 283 -41.30 -9.55 -17.53
CA GLN A 283 -41.97 -10.42 -16.60
C GLN A 283 -41.65 -9.93 -15.18
N VAL A 284 -42.70 -9.54 -14.45
CA VAL A 284 -42.54 -9.12 -13.06
C VAL A 284 -42.73 -10.33 -12.16
N GLY A 285 -41.68 -10.69 -11.44
CA GLY A 285 -41.75 -11.58 -10.29
C GLY A 285 -42.11 -10.77 -9.06
N THR A 286 -43.22 -11.05 -8.41
CA THR A 286 -43.60 -10.37 -7.16
C THR A 286 -43.45 -11.32 -5.99
N ALA A 287 -42.91 -10.81 -4.88
CA ALA A 287 -42.76 -11.56 -3.64
C ALA A 287 -41.95 -12.86 -3.80
N ILE A 288 -40.83 -12.80 -4.53
CA ILE A 288 -39.89 -13.92 -4.63
C ILE A 288 -39.12 -14.02 -3.31
N PRO A 289 -39.18 -15.17 -2.61
CA PRO A 289 -38.46 -15.35 -1.36
C PRO A 289 -36.94 -15.40 -1.59
N LEU A 290 -36.20 -14.87 -0.61
CA LEU A 290 -34.75 -15.04 -0.54
C LEU A 290 -34.43 -16.48 -0.12
N ILE A 291 -33.49 -17.11 -0.83
CA ILE A 291 -33.09 -18.50 -0.57
C ILE A 291 -31.78 -18.52 0.21
N ASN A 292 -31.79 -19.22 1.35
CA ASN A 292 -30.65 -19.44 2.22
C ASN A 292 -29.63 -20.36 1.52
N PRO A 293 -28.38 -19.90 1.28
CA PRO A 293 -27.37 -20.69 0.59
C PRO A 293 -26.91 -21.94 1.38
N LEU A 294 -27.12 -21.99 2.69
CA LEU A 294 -26.75 -23.13 3.53
C LEU A 294 -27.75 -24.30 3.41
N THR A 295 -29.04 -23.98 3.25
CA THR A 295 -30.12 -24.98 3.27
C THR A 295 -30.82 -25.17 1.93
N ASP A 296 -30.60 -24.27 0.98
CA ASP A 296 -31.30 -24.18 -0.31
C ASP A 296 -32.84 -24.03 -0.18
N ASN A 297 -33.29 -23.53 0.99
CA ASN A 297 -34.69 -23.22 1.26
C ASN A 297 -34.88 -21.72 1.45
N ALA A 298 -36.13 -21.24 1.36
CA ALA A 298 -36.44 -19.85 1.68
C ALA A 298 -36.08 -19.54 3.15
N TYR A 299 -35.49 -18.36 3.38
CA TYR A 299 -35.23 -17.87 4.73
C TYR A 299 -36.52 -17.82 5.56
N VAL A 300 -36.46 -18.38 6.77
CA VAL A 300 -37.52 -18.28 7.78
C VAL A 300 -37.18 -17.16 8.75
N VAL A 301 -37.96 -16.09 8.70
CA VAL A 301 -37.86 -14.95 9.62
C VAL A 301 -38.84 -15.13 10.77
N GLN A 302 -38.34 -15.00 12.00
CA GLN A 302 -39.15 -14.94 13.22
C GLN A 302 -39.03 -13.55 13.82
N ASN A 303 -40.13 -12.80 13.79
CA ASN A 303 -40.22 -11.45 14.34
C ASN A 303 -40.47 -11.54 15.85
N VAL A 304 -39.79 -10.70 16.61
CA VAL A 304 -39.87 -10.66 18.07
C VAL A 304 -40.06 -9.21 18.53
N GLN A 305 -41.00 -8.98 19.43
CA GLN A 305 -41.27 -7.65 19.96
C GLN A 305 -41.64 -7.72 21.44
N ASN A 306 -40.83 -7.09 22.30
CA ASN A 306 -41.07 -7.06 23.74
C ASN A 306 -40.99 -5.63 24.28
N THR A 307 -42.11 -4.90 24.21
CA THR A 307 -42.18 -3.50 24.67
C THR A 307 -42.63 -3.37 26.13
N GLY A 308 -42.66 -4.47 26.91
CA GLY A 308 -43.16 -4.50 28.29
C GLY A 308 -44.63 -4.09 28.47
N ALA A 309 -45.36 -3.89 27.37
CA ALA A 309 -46.74 -3.45 27.37
C ALA A 309 -47.66 -4.68 27.48
N THR A 310 -48.40 -4.78 28.57
CA THR A 310 -49.40 -5.84 28.83
C THR A 310 -50.66 -5.66 27.95
N VAL A 311 -50.49 -5.49 26.63
CA VAL A 311 -51.58 -5.21 25.70
C VAL A 311 -52.05 -6.50 25.05
N LEU A 312 -53.08 -7.11 25.63
CA LEU A 312 -54.13 -7.89 24.94
C LEU A 312 -53.73 -8.98 23.90
N SER A 313 -52.47 -9.40 23.80
CA SER A 313 -51.99 -10.46 22.89
C SER A 313 -52.48 -11.86 23.27
N ALA A 314 -52.97 -12.07 24.50
CA ALA A 314 -53.46 -13.35 25.01
C ALA A 314 -54.65 -13.99 24.23
N LEU A 315 -55.09 -13.40 23.11
CA LEU A 315 -56.12 -13.95 22.22
C LEU A 315 -55.62 -14.27 20.79
N ALA A 316 -54.43 -13.81 20.40
CA ALA A 316 -53.81 -14.16 19.11
C ALA A 316 -52.73 -15.21 19.36
N THR A 317 -52.59 -16.18 18.44
CA THR A 317 -51.47 -17.13 18.49
C THR A 317 -50.24 -16.41 17.96
N GLU A 318 -49.24 -16.19 18.80
CA GLU A 318 -47.92 -15.71 18.39
C GLU A 318 -47.33 -16.74 17.42
N ASP A 319 -47.07 -16.31 16.18
CA ASP A 319 -46.61 -17.17 15.08
C ASP A 319 -45.32 -16.66 14.42
N GLY A 320 -44.71 -15.61 14.99
CA GLY A 320 -43.46 -15.01 14.53
C GLY A 320 -43.59 -14.23 13.22
N SER A 321 -44.79 -14.08 12.68
CA SER A 321 -45.03 -13.17 11.56
C SER A 321 -44.92 -11.71 12.01
N THR A 322 -44.70 -10.79 11.08
CA THR A 322 -44.70 -9.34 11.36
C THR A 322 -46.01 -8.84 12.00
N GLY A 323 -47.12 -9.58 11.86
CA GLY A 323 -48.42 -9.25 12.44
C GLY A 323 -48.68 -9.84 13.83
N ASN A 324 -48.00 -10.93 14.19
CA ASN A 324 -48.06 -11.59 15.50
C ASN A 324 -46.64 -12.05 15.91
N PRO A 325 -45.72 -11.10 16.22
CA PRO A 325 -44.37 -11.43 16.64
C PRO A 325 -44.37 -12.23 17.95
N PHE A 326 -43.30 -12.96 18.22
CA PHE A 326 -43.09 -13.61 19.52
C PHE A 326 -42.74 -12.58 20.61
N ASP A 327 -43.07 -12.90 21.86
CA ASP A 327 -42.71 -12.08 23.02
C ASP A 327 -41.26 -12.32 23.49
N THR A 328 -40.67 -13.50 23.19
CA THR A 328 -39.31 -13.88 23.59
C THR A 328 -38.45 -14.39 22.44
N ILE A 329 -37.13 -14.26 22.57
CA ILE A 329 -36.16 -14.76 21.59
C ILE A 329 -36.11 -16.29 21.64
N ALA A 330 -36.23 -16.89 22.84
CA ALA A 330 -36.29 -18.34 23.00
C ALA A 330 -37.46 -18.99 22.23
N GLU A 331 -38.64 -18.36 22.17
CA GLU A 331 -39.78 -18.85 21.38
C GLU A 331 -39.49 -18.80 19.88
N ALA A 332 -38.89 -17.71 19.41
CA ALA A 332 -38.46 -17.57 18.02
C ALA A 332 -37.41 -18.62 17.62
N GLN A 333 -36.45 -18.92 18.51
CA GLN A 333 -35.48 -19.99 18.32
C GLN A 333 -36.15 -21.36 18.29
N GLY A 334 -37.09 -21.62 19.20
CA GLY A 334 -37.86 -22.87 19.24
C GLY A 334 -38.72 -23.11 18.00
N ALA A 335 -39.12 -22.03 17.30
CA ALA A 335 -39.85 -22.08 16.04
C ALA A 335 -38.96 -22.31 14.80
N GLY A 336 -37.63 -22.36 14.96
CA GLY A 336 -36.68 -22.67 13.89
C GLY A 336 -36.47 -21.53 12.88
N GLY A 337 -36.36 -20.29 13.37
CA GLY A 337 -36.01 -19.15 12.52
C GLY A 337 -34.55 -19.18 12.07
N ASP A 338 -34.32 -19.02 10.77
CA ASP A 338 -32.99 -18.71 10.22
C ASP A 338 -32.58 -17.27 10.61
N ILE A 339 -33.55 -16.34 10.58
CA ILE A 339 -33.36 -14.94 10.97
C ILE A 339 -34.32 -14.63 12.12
N ILE A 340 -33.79 -14.14 13.23
CA ILE A 340 -34.56 -13.59 14.34
C ILE A 340 -34.48 -12.07 14.22
N TYR A 341 -35.62 -11.44 13.94
CA TYR A 341 -35.72 -10.01 13.74
C TYR A 341 -36.37 -9.33 14.94
N LEU A 342 -35.63 -8.48 15.64
CA LEU A 342 -36.06 -7.81 16.85
C LEU A 342 -36.58 -6.41 16.51
N HIS A 343 -37.82 -6.12 16.88
CA HIS A 343 -38.44 -4.82 16.63
C HIS A 343 -37.96 -3.73 17.59
N GLU A 344 -37.98 -2.50 17.10
CA GLU A 344 -37.49 -1.32 17.82
C GLU A 344 -38.08 -1.16 19.23
N GLY A 345 -37.28 -0.62 20.15
CA GLY A 345 -37.68 -0.34 21.53
C GLY A 345 -37.94 -1.58 22.39
N SER A 346 -37.66 -2.78 21.87
CA SER A 346 -37.78 -4.02 22.64
C SER A 346 -36.66 -4.16 23.67
N SER A 347 -36.98 -4.77 24.82
CA SER A 347 -36.02 -5.10 25.88
C SER A 347 -36.22 -6.55 26.33
N PHE A 348 -35.15 -7.35 26.23
CA PHE A 348 -35.15 -8.77 26.55
C PHE A 348 -34.30 -9.04 27.79
N ASN A 349 -34.73 -9.98 28.64
CA ASN A 349 -34.00 -10.42 29.83
C ASN A 349 -33.77 -11.93 29.73
N GLU A 350 -32.88 -12.33 28.83
CA GLU A 350 -32.53 -13.71 28.53
C GLU A 350 -31.13 -13.77 27.92
N SER A 351 -30.39 -14.86 28.20
CA SER A 351 -29.17 -15.18 27.46
C SER A 351 -29.49 -15.92 26.17
N ILE A 352 -28.79 -15.58 25.08
CA ILE A 352 -29.03 -16.10 23.74
C ILE A 352 -27.89 -17.02 23.32
N VAL A 353 -28.21 -18.20 22.82
CA VAL A 353 -27.24 -19.11 22.18
C VAL A 353 -27.70 -19.35 20.75
N LEU A 354 -26.98 -18.82 19.77
CA LEU A 354 -27.35 -18.99 18.36
C LEU A 354 -27.07 -20.42 17.88
N GLN A 355 -27.79 -20.84 16.85
CA GLN A 355 -27.52 -22.08 16.11
C GLN A 355 -26.71 -21.78 14.85
N ASP A 356 -26.08 -22.82 14.27
CA ASP A 356 -25.32 -22.65 13.03
C ASP A 356 -26.19 -22.06 11.91
N GLY A 357 -25.70 -20.99 11.27
CA GLY A 357 -26.40 -20.25 10.22
C GLY A 357 -27.48 -19.29 10.71
N GLN A 358 -27.73 -19.19 12.02
CA GLN A 358 -28.77 -18.33 12.58
C GLN A 358 -28.29 -16.87 12.67
N MET A 359 -29.17 -15.95 12.30
CA MET A 359 -28.91 -14.51 12.34
C MET A 359 -29.84 -13.82 13.34
N LEU A 360 -29.33 -12.83 14.07
CA LEU A 360 -30.07 -12.02 15.05
C LEU A 360 -29.93 -10.53 14.71
N PHE A 361 -30.95 -9.95 14.12
CA PHE A 361 -30.91 -8.55 13.67
C PHE A 361 -31.93 -7.72 14.43
N ALA A 362 -31.52 -6.53 14.84
CA ALA A 362 -32.41 -5.54 15.42
C ALA A 362 -32.75 -4.43 14.42
N GLU A 363 -34.01 -4.00 14.50
CA GLU A 363 -34.52 -2.85 13.77
C GLU A 363 -33.72 -1.59 14.11
N GLY A 364 -33.39 -0.83 13.06
CA GLY A 364 -32.67 0.44 13.16
C GLY A 364 -31.28 0.44 12.55
N SER A 365 -30.67 -0.73 12.42
CA SER A 365 -29.41 -0.92 11.69
C SER A 365 -29.67 -1.65 10.37
N GLY A 366 -29.00 -1.22 9.30
CA GLY A 366 -29.02 -1.97 8.05
C GLY A 366 -28.18 -3.25 8.18
N PHE A 367 -28.57 -4.30 7.48
CA PHE A 367 -27.87 -5.58 7.48
C PHE A 367 -27.90 -6.21 6.09
N SER A 368 -26.93 -7.08 5.82
CA SER A 368 -26.80 -7.78 4.54
C SER A 368 -26.96 -9.28 4.72
N ILE A 369 -27.61 -9.92 3.74
CA ILE A 369 -27.96 -11.33 3.76
C ILE A 369 -27.46 -11.97 2.48
N ASP A 370 -26.69 -13.05 2.62
CA ASP A 370 -26.24 -13.83 1.48
C ASP A 370 -27.37 -14.72 0.95
N THR A 371 -27.55 -14.79 -0.37
CA THR A 371 -28.65 -15.55 -1.00
C THR A 371 -28.14 -16.36 -2.18
N SER A 372 -28.70 -17.56 -2.38
CA SER A 372 -28.32 -18.42 -3.52
C SER A 372 -28.87 -17.92 -4.86
N ASN A 373 -29.98 -17.17 -4.85
CA ASN A 373 -30.69 -16.71 -6.04
C ASN A 373 -30.29 -15.29 -6.50
N PHE A 374 -29.77 -14.43 -5.62
CA PHE A 374 -29.47 -13.03 -5.95
C PHE A 374 -28.13 -12.52 -5.42
N GLY A 375 -27.29 -13.37 -4.80
CA GLY A 375 -26.06 -12.93 -4.13
C GLY A 375 -26.37 -12.19 -2.84
N VAL A 376 -25.72 -11.05 -2.59
CA VAL A 376 -25.93 -10.28 -1.35
C VAL A 376 -27.14 -9.34 -1.50
N VAL A 377 -28.08 -9.45 -0.58
CA VAL A 377 -29.24 -8.54 -0.48
C VAL A 377 -29.12 -7.72 0.80
N THR A 378 -29.19 -6.39 0.67
CA THR A 378 -29.15 -5.48 1.82
C THR A 378 -30.56 -5.06 2.21
N MET A 379 -30.86 -5.14 3.51
CA MET A 379 -32.03 -4.50 4.11
C MET A 379 -31.58 -3.16 4.71
N GLU A 380 -32.25 -2.08 4.29
CA GLU A 380 -32.00 -0.76 4.85
C GLU A 380 -32.54 -0.67 6.28
N GLY A 381 -31.75 -0.08 7.19
CA GLY A 381 -32.17 0.18 8.56
C GLY A 381 -32.88 1.53 8.68
N ASP A 382 -33.84 1.62 9.61
CA ASP A 382 -34.44 2.90 10.00
C ASP A 382 -33.60 3.55 11.12
N SER A 383 -32.68 4.44 10.77
CA SER A 383 -31.84 5.15 11.76
C SER A 383 -32.62 5.94 12.84
N SER A 384 -33.94 6.13 12.69
CA SER A 384 -34.78 6.76 13.70
C SER A 384 -35.40 5.79 14.71
N ALA A 385 -35.21 4.48 14.49
CA ALA A 385 -35.74 3.43 15.35
C ALA A 385 -35.14 3.47 16.76
N ALA A 386 -35.96 3.16 17.76
CA ALA A 386 -35.49 3.05 19.14
C ALA A 386 -34.57 1.81 19.30
N PRO A 387 -33.42 1.91 20.02
CA PRO A 387 -32.49 0.78 20.18
C PRO A 387 -33.16 -0.44 20.81
N VAL A 388 -32.81 -1.62 20.32
CA VAL A 388 -33.15 -2.90 20.95
C VAL A 388 -32.11 -3.24 22.01
N THR A 389 -32.58 -3.62 23.19
CA THR A 389 -31.69 -3.94 24.32
C THR A 389 -31.82 -5.40 24.76
N ILE A 390 -30.68 -6.08 24.95
CA ILE A 390 -30.60 -7.41 25.55
C ILE A 390 -29.93 -7.28 26.92
N HIS A 391 -30.56 -7.87 27.94
CA HIS A 391 -29.99 -8.09 29.25
C HIS A 391 -29.70 -9.59 29.40
N SER A 392 -28.44 -9.95 29.63
CA SER A 392 -28.04 -11.34 29.86
C SER A 392 -28.75 -11.95 31.08
N ASP A 393 -28.72 -13.27 31.22
CA ASP A 393 -28.96 -13.91 32.51
C ASP A 393 -27.80 -13.64 33.49
N MET A 394 -28.08 -13.76 34.79
CA MET A 394 -27.04 -13.55 35.81
C MET A 394 -25.92 -14.58 35.67
N ASN A 395 -24.68 -14.10 35.52
CA ASN A 395 -23.46 -14.93 35.44
C ASN A 395 -23.43 -15.89 34.24
N SER A 396 -23.92 -15.45 33.09
CA SER A 396 -23.84 -16.16 31.81
C SER A 396 -23.49 -15.18 30.70
N PRO A 397 -22.86 -15.63 29.59
CA PRO A 397 -22.75 -14.81 28.39
C PRO A 397 -24.11 -14.25 27.95
N ALA A 398 -24.15 -13.00 27.48
CA ALA A 398 -25.38 -12.44 26.93
C ALA A 398 -25.72 -13.09 25.59
N ILE A 399 -24.73 -13.24 24.71
CA ILE A 399 -24.86 -13.91 23.42
C ILE A 399 -23.67 -14.87 23.20
N THR A 400 -23.96 -16.14 22.96
CA THR A 400 -23.02 -17.13 22.43
C THR A 400 -23.28 -17.32 20.94
N LEU A 401 -22.25 -17.08 20.12
CA LEU A 401 -22.29 -17.23 18.67
C LEU A 401 -22.08 -18.69 18.24
N ALA A 402 -22.42 -18.98 16.98
CA ALA A 402 -22.29 -20.28 16.32
C ALA A 402 -21.69 -20.15 14.90
N ASP A 403 -21.43 -21.26 14.21
CA ASP A 403 -20.88 -21.22 12.85
C ASP A 403 -21.84 -20.48 11.90
N ASN A 404 -21.33 -19.65 10.99
CA ASN A 404 -22.17 -18.91 10.02
C ASN A 404 -23.22 -18.00 10.69
N SER A 405 -23.04 -17.62 11.95
CA SER A 405 -23.99 -16.76 12.67
C SER A 405 -23.68 -15.27 12.47
N SER A 406 -24.71 -14.43 12.53
CA SER A 406 -24.54 -12.98 12.44
C SER A 406 -25.44 -12.24 13.41
N ILE A 407 -24.94 -11.18 14.03
CA ILE A 407 -25.75 -10.26 14.83
C ILE A 407 -25.56 -8.81 14.36
N ALA A 408 -26.62 -8.01 14.42
CA ALA A 408 -26.51 -6.58 14.11
C ALA A 408 -27.51 -5.69 14.86
N GLY A 409 -27.07 -4.48 15.24
CA GLY A 409 -27.95 -3.40 15.70
C GLY A 409 -28.38 -3.46 17.16
N LEU A 410 -27.60 -4.11 18.03
CA LEU A 410 -27.99 -4.45 19.40
C LEU A 410 -27.29 -3.56 20.43
N THR A 411 -28.01 -3.19 21.49
CA THR A 411 -27.42 -2.77 22.76
C THR A 411 -27.47 -3.93 23.74
N ILE A 412 -26.35 -4.29 24.35
CA ILE A 412 -26.22 -5.45 25.23
C ILE A 412 -25.70 -4.98 26.58
N ASN A 413 -26.39 -5.37 27.64
CA ASN A 413 -26.03 -5.10 29.03
C ASN A 413 -26.05 -6.42 29.82
N PRO A 414 -25.33 -6.55 30.94
CA PRO A 414 -25.53 -7.69 31.82
C PRO A 414 -26.89 -7.62 32.53
N ALA A 415 -27.31 -8.73 33.13
CA ALA A 415 -28.35 -8.71 34.16
C ALA A 415 -27.94 -7.83 35.34
N ALA A 416 -28.90 -7.11 35.93
CA ALA A 416 -28.68 -6.32 37.13
C ALA A 416 -28.16 -7.20 38.29
N GLY A 417 -26.98 -6.84 38.83
CA GLY A 417 -26.34 -7.58 39.91
C GLY A 417 -25.46 -8.75 39.47
N SER A 418 -25.20 -8.90 38.16
CA SER A 418 -24.21 -9.86 37.65
C SER A 418 -22.81 -9.55 38.20
N THR A 419 -22.06 -10.60 38.52
CA THR A 419 -20.69 -10.51 39.05
C THR A 419 -19.68 -11.27 38.19
N SER A 420 -20.14 -11.86 37.09
CA SER A 420 -19.41 -12.68 36.12
C SER A 420 -20.23 -12.72 34.83
N GLY A 421 -19.63 -13.12 33.71
CA GLY A 421 -20.28 -13.23 32.40
C GLY A 421 -19.77 -12.21 31.39
N ASP A 422 -19.24 -12.72 30.30
CA ASP A 422 -18.91 -11.95 29.10
C ASP A 422 -20.19 -11.46 28.38
N LEU A 423 -20.11 -10.46 27.50
CA LEU A 423 -21.30 -10.05 26.73
C LEU A 423 -21.45 -10.85 25.44
N ILE A 424 -20.41 -10.94 24.62
CA ILE A 424 -20.42 -11.76 23.40
C ILE A 424 -19.28 -12.79 23.46
N VAL A 425 -19.59 -14.04 23.15
CA VAL A 425 -18.61 -15.13 23.08
C VAL A 425 -18.68 -15.85 21.73
N ALA A 426 -17.56 -15.90 21.02
CA ALA A 426 -17.28 -16.77 19.88
C ALA A 426 -16.23 -17.79 20.31
N ASN A 427 -16.58 -19.07 20.44
CA ASN A 427 -15.65 -20.11 20.89
C ASN A 427 -15.69 -21.33 19.98
N GLY A 428 -14.58 -21.61 19.28
CA GLY A 428 -14.43 -22.76 18.41
C GLY A 428 -15.30 -22.72 17.15
N ILE A 429 -15.64 -21.52 16.65
CA ILE A 429 -16.58 -21.33 15.54
C ILE A 429 -15.91 -20.72 14.30
N ASN A 430 -16.58 -20.82 13.16
CA ASN A 430 -16.14 -20.33 11.87
C ASN A 430 -17.20 -19.44 11.20
N ASN A 431 -16.73 -18.39 10.51
CA ASN A 431 -17.54 -17.48 9.70
C ASN A 431 -18.65 -16.81 10.50
N PHE A 432 -18.31 -15.86 11.36
CA PHE A 432 -19.29 -15.18 12.22
C PHE A 432 -19.15 -13.66 12.11
N ARG A 433 -20.26 -12.94 12.32
CA ARG A 433 -20.31 -11.48 12.09
C ARG A 433 -21.04 -10.74 13.20
N VAL A 434 -20.45 -9.65 13.68
CA VAL A 434 -21.07 -8.73 14.66
C VAL A 434 -20.99 -7.30 14.16
N GLU A 435 -22.13 -6.62 14.04
CA GLU A 435 -22.15 -5.25 13.52
C GLU A 435 -23.00 -4.29 14.34
N ASN A 436 -22.58 -3.03 14.42
CA ASN A 436 -23.35 -1.95 15.03
C ASN A 436 -23.84 -2.34 16.43
N ALA A 437 -22.92 -2.81 17.27
CA ALA A 437 -23.22 -3.34 18.60
C ALA A 437 -22.64 -2.43 19.69
N ILE A 438 -23.43 -2.17 20.73
CA ILE A 438 -23.02 -1.43 21.92
C ILE A 438 -23.07 -2.37 23.12
N LEU A 439 -21.92 -2.62 23.74
CA LEU A 439 -21.74 -3.56 24.85
C LEU A 439 -21.44 -2.74 26.12
N ASN A 440 -22.30 -2.75 27.13
CA ASN A 440 -22.08 -1.96 28.36
C ASN A 440 -21.95 -2.83 29.61
N ASP A 441 -21.09 -2.38 30.50
CA ASP A 441 -20.96 -2.82 31.89
C ASP A 441 -20.70 -4.33 32.01
N ALA A 442 -19.95 -4.94 31.08
CA ALA A 442 -19.64 -6.37 31.11
C ALA A 442 -19.07 -6.77 32.48
N ALA A 443 -19.61 -7.82 33.08
CA ALA A 443 -19.17 -8.26 34.41
C ALA A 443 -17.81 -8.99 34.36
N GLU A 444 -17.45 -9.53 33.19
CA GLU A 444 -16.10 -9.97 32.80
C GLU A 444 -15.69 -9.20 31.54
N ASN A 445 -15.59 -9.86 30.38
CA ASN A 445 -15.10 -9.23 29.15
C ASN A 445 -16.24 -8.74 28.26
N GLY A 446 -15.99 -7.70 27.46
CA GLY A 446 -16.97 -7.23 26.47
C GLY A 446 -17.18 -8.25 25.36
N LEU A 447 -16.09 -8.62 24.70
CA LEU A 447 -16.07 -9.54 23.56
C LEU A 447 -14.96 -10.58 23.74
N VAL A 448 -15.30 -11.86 23.61
CA VAL A 448 -14.34 -12.97 23.64
C VAL A 448 -14.39 -13.75 22.33
N ILE A 449 -13.23 -13.94 21.71
CA ILE A 449 -13.01 -14.73 20.50
C ILE A 449 -11.94 -15.77 20.83
N ASP A 450 -12.32 -17.04 20.96
CA ASP A 450 -11.43 -18.13 21.36
C ASP A 450 -11.45 -19.23 20.30
N ALA A 451 -10.27 -19.63 19.80
CA ALA A 451 -10.09 -20.70 18.83
C ALA A 451 -11.05 -20.63 17.62
N SER A 452 -11.38 -19.41 17.17
CA SER A 452 -12.39 -19.15 16.15
C SER A 452 -11.79 -18.57 14.87
N THR A 453 -12.43 -18.74 13.72
CA THR A 453 -11.89 -18.35 12.41
C THR A 453 -12.90 -17.60 11.54
N ASN A 454 -12.42 -16.76 10.63
CA ASN A 454 -13.25 -15.95 9.73
C ASN A 454 -14.27 -15.06 10.47
N GLY A 455 -13.83 -14.40 11.55
CA GLY A 455 -14.65 -13.47 12.32
C GLY A 455 -14.64 -12.06 11.73
N TYR A 456 -15.79 -11.40 11.67
CA TYR A 456 -15.92 -10.01 11.22
C TYR A 456 -16.70 -9.15 12.22
N PHE A 457 -16.06 -8.09 12.71
CA PHE A 457 -16.64 -7.12 13.63
C PHE A 457 -16.62 -5.74 12.98
N ASN A 458 -17.72 -5.00 13.06
CA ASN A 458 -17.78 -3.65 12.48
C ASN A 458 -18.63 -2.71 13.35
N ASN A 459 -18.09 -1.54 13.70
CA ASN A 459 -18.75 -0.56 14.58
C ASN A 459 -19.19 -1.19 15.91
N VAL A 460 -18.21 -1.60 16.71
CA VAL A 460 -18.47 -2.18 18.04
C VAL A 460 -17.96 -1.21 19.11
N THR A 461 -18.83 -0.82 20.02
CA THR A 461 -18.48 0.02 21.18
C THR A 461 -18.62 -0.80 22.46
N ILE A 462 -17.60 -0.81 23.30
CA ILE A 462 -17.54 -1.55 24.56
C ILE A 462 -17.26 -0.55 25.68
N ASN A 463 -18.17 -0.46 26.66
CA ASN A 463 -18.09 0.50 27.75
C ASN A 463 -18.06 -0.23 29.10
N ASN A 464 -17.14 0.16 29.97
CA ASN A 464 -17.07 -0.23 31.39
C ASN A 464 -17.02 -1.75 31.65
N SER A 465 -16.33 -2.53 30.82
CA SER A 465 -16.07 -3.95 31.15
C SER A 465 -15.25 -4.05 32.44
N GLN A 466 -15.54 -5.04 33.29
CA GLN A 466 -14.74 -5.27 34.51
C GLN A 466 -13.45 -6.05 34.22
N GLY A 467 -13.45 -6.88 33.18
CA GLY A 467 -12.28 -7.54 32.59
C GLY A 467 -11.81 -6.78 31.34
N ASP A 468 -11.40 -7.51 30.31
CA ASP A 468 -10.91 -6.92 29.06
C ASP A 468 -12.05 -6.36 28.21
N GLY A 469 -11.75 -5.39 27.35
CA GLY A 469 -12.71 -4.94 26.34
C GLY A 469 -12.93 -6.01 25.29
N VAL A 470 -11.86 -6.34 24.57
CA VAL A 470 -11.80 -7.42 23.58
C VAL A 470 -10.71 -8.41 23.96
N GLN A 471 -11.04 -9.70 23.93
CA GLN A 471 -10.11 -10.79 24.17
C GLN A 471 -10.10 -11.74 22.97
N ILE A 472 -8.93 -11.94 22.36
CA ILE A 472 -8.71 -12.84 21.22
C ILE A 472 -7.69 -13.89 21.63
N LEU A 473 -8.09 -15.16 21.62
CA LEU A 473 -7.31 -16.27 22.16
C LEU A 473 -7.17 -17.36 21.11
N ASN A 474 -5.93 -17.85 20.93
CA ASN A 474 -5.62 -19.07 20.18
C ASN A 474 -6.29 -19.17 18.79
N HIS A 475 -6.42 -18.06 18.05
CA HIS A 475 -7.05 -18.10 16.74
C HIS A 475 -6.02 -18.40 15.64
N ASP A 476 -6.40 -19.30 14.74
CA ASP A 476 -5.53 -19.79 13.66
C ASP A 476 -6.06 -19.40 12.26
N GLY A 477 -7.07 -18.53 12.23
CA GLY A 477 -7.72 -18.07 11.00
C GLY A 477 -7.68 -16.56 10.87
N TYR A 478 -8.62 -16.00 10.11
CA TYR A 478 -8.74 -14.57 9.93
C TYR A 478 -9.77 -13.96 10.89
N VAL A 479 -9.40 -12.94 11.65
CA VAL A 479 -10.33 -12.14 12.46
C VAL A 479 -10.12 -10.68 12.08
N ARG A 480 -11.19 -10.02 11.63
CA ARG A 480 -11.17 -8.60 11.26
C ARG A 480 -12.10 -7.80 12.15
N LEU A 481 -11.58 -6.70 12.69
CA LEU A 481 -12.32 -5.75 13.50
C LEU A 481 -12.20 -4.34 12.90
N ASP A 482 -13.31 -3.78 12.44
CA ASP A 482 -13.38 -2.44 11.89
C ASP A 482 -14.10 -1.51 12.87
N ASN A 483 -13.48 -0.38 13.21
CA ASN A 483 -14.06 0.67 14.06
C ASN A 483 -14.51 0.11 15.43
N VAL A 484 -13.52 -0.26 16.25
CA VAL A 484 -13.76 -0.74 17.61
C VAL A 484 -13.38 0.34 18.61
N THR A 485 -14.28 0.62 19.54
CA THR A 485 -14.04 1.54 20.66
C THR A 485 -14.20 0.79 21.97
N VAL A 486 -13.19 0.86 22.83
CA VAL A 486 -13.22 0.33 24.20
C VAL A 486 -12.96 1.46 25.17
N GLU A 487 -13.91 1.69 26.09
CA GLU A 487 -13.81 2.72 27.12
C GLU A 487 -13.92 2.10 28.52
N ASN A 488 -12.98 2.46 29.40
CA ASN A 488 -12.96 2.12 30.82
C ASN A 488 -12.97 0.61 31.11
N ALA A 489 -12.20 -0.20 30.35
CA ALA A 489 -12.02 -1.61 30.69
C ALA A 489 -11.26 -1.75 32.02
N GLY A 490 -11.71 -2.64 32.90
CA GLY A 490 -11.06 -2.97 34.17
C GLY A 490 -9.83 -3.86 34.01
N GLY A 491 -9.71 -4.54 32.87
CA GLY A 491 -8.50 -5.21 32.37
C GLY A 491 -7.89 -4.43 31.20
N ASN A 492 -7.39 -5.16 30.20
CA ASN A 492 -6.82 -4.61 28.99
C ASN A 492 -7.91 -4.03 28.07
N GLY A 493 -7.57 -3.04 27.26
CA GLY A 493 -8.47 -2.59 26.19
C GLY A 493 -8.71 -3.70 25.17
N VAL A 494 -7.61 -4.23 24.64
CA VAL A 494 -7.55 -5.41 23.77
C VAL A 494 -6.45 -6.33 24.26
N GLN A 495 -6.76 -7.61 24.39
CA GLN A 495 -5.79 -8.69 24.58
C GLN A 495 -5.82 -9.63 23.37
N ILE A 496 -4.65 -9.94 22.83
CA ILE A 496 -4.44 -10.97 21.81
C ILE A 496 -3.39 -11.93 22.36
N THR A 497 -3.75 -13.20 22.55
CA THR A 497 -2.87 -14.18 23.19
C THR A 497 -2.89 -15.50 22.43
N GLY A 498 -1.71 -16.00 22.05
CA GLY A 498 -1.58 -17.29 21.38
C GLY A 498 -2.12 -17.33 19.95
N GLY A 499 -1.93 -18.46 19.29
CA GLY A 499 -2.38 -18.69 17.92
C GLY A 499 -1.39 -18.20 16.86
N HIS A 500 -1.74 -18.45 15.59
CA HIS A 500 -0.92 -18.11 14.41
C HIS A 500 -1.77 -17.57 13.26
N GLY A 501 -2.98 -17.09 13.56
CA GLY A 501 -3.89 -16.50 12.58
C GLY A 501 -3.50 -15.08 12.15
N GLU A 502 -4.43 -14.41 11.50
CA GLU A 502 -4.35 -12.98 11.19
C GLU A 502 -5.43 -12.23 11.95
N THR A 503 -5.03 -11.29 12.82
CA THR A 503 -5.93 -10.31 13.43
C THR A 503 -5.72 -8.95 12.78
N ALA A 504 -6.74 -8.44 12.10
CA ALA A 504 -6.68 -7.16 11.40
C ALA A 504 -7.66 -6.15 12.00
N PHE A 505 -7.15 -5.04 12.52
CA PHE A 505 -7.93 -3.86 12.84
C PHE A 505 -7.93 -2.92 11.64
N GLY A 506 -8.92 -3.07 10.77
CA GLY A 506 -8.96 -2.43 9.46
C GLY A 506 -9.54 -1.02 9.43
N GLY A 507 -9.94 -0.49 10.59
CA GLY A 507 -10.38 0.88 10.82
C GLY A 507 -9.77 1.43 12.11
N ASP A 508 -10.49 2.33 12.79
CA ASP A 508 -10.01 2.89 14.06
C ASP A 508 -10.13 1.86 15.20
N LEU A 509 -9.03 1.63 15.92
CA LEU A 509 -9.03 0.98 17.23
C LEU A 509 -8.82 2.05 18.30
N THR A 510 -9.89 2.41 19.02
CA THR A 510 -9.89 3.47 20.04
C THR A 510 -9.99 2.88 21.44
N LEU A 511 -9.00 3.15 22.29
CA LEU A 511 -8.82 2.55 23.61
C LEU A 511 -8.67 3.66 24.66
N ILE A 512 -9.65 3.81 25.54
CA ILE A 512 -9.75 4.97 26.44
C ILE A 512 -9.84 4.51 27.90
N ASN A 513 -8.97 5.04 28.76
CA ASN A 513 -9.00 4.88 30.23
C ASN A 513 -9.03 3.42 30.74
N ASN A 514 -8.36 2.50 30.05
CA ASN A 514 -8.27 1.11 30.49
C ASN A 514 -7.34 0.99 31.71
N GLN A 515 -7.67 0.07 32.63
CA GLN A 515 -6.93 -0.14 33.88
C GLN A 515 -5.76 -1.12 33.71
N GLY A 516 -5.80 -1.99 32.70
CA GLY A 516 -4.71 -2.83 32.22
C GLY A 516 -3.91 -2.13 31.10
N SER A 517 -3.22 -2.92 30.28
CA SER A 517 -2.58 -2.39 29.07
C SER A 517 -3.64 -1.95 28.06
N GLY A 518 -3.38 -0.91 27.29
CA GLY A 518 -4.34 -0.54 26.24
C GLY A 518 -4.46 -1.67 25.23
N LEU A 519 -3.34 -2.01 24.59
CA LEU A 519 -3.19 -3.17 23.71
C LEU A 519 -2.12 -4.11 24.30
N LEU A 520 -2.50 -5.36 24.52
CA LEU A 520 -1.60 -6.46 24.86
C LEU A 520 -1.59 -7.48 23.72
N VAL A 521 -0.40 -7.81 23.21
CA VAL A 521 -0.17 -8.92 22.29
C VAL A 521 0.91 -9.82 22.88
N GLU A 522 0.57 -11.06 23.17
CA GLU A 522 1.49 -12.01 23.80
C GLU A 522 1.43 -13.42 23.20
N ASP A 523 2.55 -14.14 23.28
CA ASP A 523 2.69 -15.55 22.86
C ASP A 523 2.23 -15.81 21.40
N TYR A 524 2.39 -14.83 20.51
CA TYR A 524 1.92 -14.96 19.12
C TYR A 524 2.97 -15.69 18.28
N GLU A 525 2.65 -16.90 17.81
CA GLU A 525 3.63 -17.87 17.31
C GLU A 525 3.90 -17.75 15.80
N LEU A 526 5.10 -18.21 15.40
CA LEU A 526 5.47 -18.49 14.02
C LEU A 526 5.28 -19.99 13.74
N ILE A 527 4.56 -20.35 12.67
CA ILE A 527 4.53 -21.74 12.19
C ILE A 527 5.36 -21.86 10.92
N THR A 528 6.48 -22.60 11.02
CA THR A 528 7.18 -23.12 9.84
C THR A 528 6.46 -24.38 9.35
N THR A 529 5.75 -24.26 8.24
CA THR A 529 5.19 -25.42 7.54
C THR A 529 6.25 -26.00 6.59
N VAL A 530 6.47 -27.31 6.66
CA VAL A 530 7.35 -28.02 5.72
C VAL A 530 6.43 -28.63 4.65
N ASP A 531 6.41 -28.05 3.46
CA ASP A 531 5.76 -28.68 2.32
C ASP A 531 6.68 -29.75 1.75
N ASP A 532 6.53 -30.97 2.28
CA ASP A 532 6.96 -32.19 1.61
C ASP A 532 6.10 -32.27 0.34
N GLN A 533 6.71 -31.99 -0.83
CA GLN A 533 6.10 -31.97 -2.17
C GLN A 533 5.53 -33.35 -2.61
N GLY A 534 5.16 -34.21 -1.67
CA GLY A 534 4.66 -35.56 -1.86
C GLY A 534 5.78 -36.57 -2.09
N THR A 535 7.01 -36.26 -1.67
CA THR A 535 8.18 -37.12 -1.81
C THR A 535 8.88 -37.35 -0.47
N THR A 536 9.31 -38.58 -0.19
CA THR A 536 10.05 -38.87 1.05
C THR A 536 11.46 -38.24 1.10
N ASP A 537 11.81 -37.38 0.14
CA ASP A 537 13.13 -36.77 -0.01
C ASP A 537 13.11 -35.37 0.60
N THR A 538 13.58 -35.24 1.84
CA THR A 538 13.64 -33.96 2.57
C THR A 538 14.57 -32.89 1.93
N SER A 539 15.06 -33.12 0.72
CA SER A 539 15.84 -32.15 -0.06
C SER A 539 14.99 -31.29 -1.00
N ASP A 540 13.71 -31.61 -1.19
CA ASP A 540 12.73 -30.78 -1.90
C ASP A 540 11.70 -30.08 -0.98
N ASP A 541 11.78 -30.32 0.32
CA ASP A 541 11.03 -29.64 1.37
C ASP A 541 11.18 -28.11 1.24
N VAL A 542 10.06 -27.43 1.00
CA VAL A 542 9.99 -25.96 1.07
C VAL A 542 9.47 -25.61 2.45
N GLU A 543 10.36 -25.09 3.29
CA GLU A 543 9.98 -24.43 4.54
C GLU A 543 9.24 -23.13 4.18
N GLN A 544 7.94 -23.10 4.43
CA GLN A 544 7.11 -21.91 4.34
C GLN A 544 6.74 -21.46 5.75
N ASP A 545 7.37 -20.38 6.18
CA ASP A 545 7.04 -19.66 7.40
C ASP A 545 5.71 -18.93 7.23
N ILE A 546 4.73 -19.29 8.06
CA ILE A 546 3.45 -18.60 8.21
C ILE A 546 3.53 -17.87 9.55
N TYR A 547 3.77 -16.57 9.48
CA TYR A 547 3.77 -15.70 10.65
C TYR A 547 2.32 -15.50 11.11
N GLY A 548 2.05 -15.70 12.40
CA GLY A 548 0.94 -15.01 13.02
C GLY A 548 1.07 -13.51 12.68
N TYR A 549 -0.01 -12.91 12.18
CA TYR A 549 -0.02 -11.49 11.81
C TYR A 549 -1.03 -10.67 12.62
N VAL A 550 -0.57 -9.63 13.31
CA VAL A 550 -1.42 -8.59 13.91
C VAL A 550 -1.21 -7.29 13.14
N ALA A 551 -2.26 -6.80 12.49
CA ALA A 551 -2.24 -5.56 11.71
C ALA A 551 -3.19 -4.54 12.32
N ILE A 552 -2.71 -3.32 12.55
CA ILE A 552 -3.54 -2.22 13.05
C ILE A 552 -3.36 -1.00 12.16
N GLU A 553 -4.43 -0.59 11.47
CA GLU A 553 -4.38 0.56 10.58
C GLU A 553 -4.24 1.87 11.38
N ASN A 554 -5.07 2.06 12.40
CA ASN A 554 -5.03 3.25 13.24
C ASN A 554 -5.32 2.91 14.71
N LEU A 555 -4.32 3.08 15.57
CA LEU A 555 -4.43 2.90 17.02
C LEU A 555 -4.55 4.25 17.72
N ILE A 556 -5.64 4.49 18.44
CA ILE A 556 -5.81 5.67 19.30
C ILE A 556 -5.92 5.18 20.73
N LEU A 557 -4.99 5.61 21.59
CA LEU A 557 -4.93 5.20 22.98
C LEU A 557 -4.76 6.42 23.89
N GLU A 558 -5.76 6.64 24.75
CA GLU A 558 -5.75 7.76 25.68
C GLU A 558 -6.06 7.31 27.11
N GLY A 559 -5.36 7.89 28.08
CA GLY A 559 -5.72 7.76 29.51
C GLY A 559 -5.30 6.45 30.18
N ALA A 560 -4.46 5.63 29.54
CA ALA A 560 -3.83 4.50 30.22
C ALA A 560 -2.96 5.01 31.39
N THR A 561 -3.34 4.67 32.62
CA THR A 561 -2.69 5.17 33.84
C THR A 561 -2.10 4.02 34.64
N GLY A 562 -0.80 4.08 34.97
CA GLY A 562 -0.11 3.08 35.78
C GLY A 562 0.23 1.76 35.05
N GLN A 563 -0.08 1.66 33.76
CA GLN A 563 0.15 0.50 32.89
C GLN A 563 0.69 0.93 31.53
N LYS A 564 1.00 -0.04 30.66
CA LYS A 564 1.56 0.22 29.35
C LYS A 564 0.48 0.60 28.34
N GLY A 565 0.83 1.45 27.38
CA GLY A 565 -0.06 1.74 26.26
C GLY A 565 -0.16 0.52 25.35
N VAL A 566 0.96 0.19 24.72
CA VAL A 566 1.15 -1.01 23.89
C VAL A 566 2.15 -1.92 24.58
N GLU A 567 1.75 -3.16 24.86
CA GLU A 567 2.58 -4.20 25.47
C GLU A 567 2.69 -5.40 24.52
N LEU A 568 3.90 -5.70 24.08
CA LEU A 568 4.21 -6.79 23.16
C LEU A 568 5.21 -7.73 23.84
N VAL A 569 4.82 -8.96 24.13
CA VAL A 569 5.64 -9.91 24.92
C VAL A 569 5.69 -11.28 24.26
N ASP A 570 6.88 -11.86 24.11
CA ASP A 570 7.06 -13.25 23.67
C ASP A 570 6.40 -13.55 22.30
N ASN A 571 6.59 -12.65 21.31
CA ASN A 571 5.96 -12.77 19.99
C ASN A 571 6.98 -13.18 18.90
N GLU A 572 6.75 -14.30 18.25
CA GLU A 572 7.48 -14.72 17.04
C GLU A 572 6.78 -14.23 15.75
N GLY A 573 5.48 -13.92 15.83
CA GLY A 573 4.68 -13.36 14.75
C GLY A 573 5.00 -11.89 14.42
N LEU A 574 4.47 -11.42 13.29
CA LEU A 574 4.59 -10.03 12.84
C LEU A 574 3.49 -9.17 13.46
N ILE A 575 3.89 -8.10 14.15
CA ILE A 575 3.02 -7.05 14.64
C ILE A 575 3.30 -5.77 13.85
N ASP A 576 2.33 -5.27 13.09
CA ASP A 576 2.48 -4.09 12.22
C ASP A 576 1.40 -3.04 12.53
N ILE A 577 1.82 -1.93 13.11
CA ILE A 577 0.98 -0.77 13.42
C ILE A 577 1.32 0.35 12.42
N PHE A 578 0.35 0.70 11.58
CA PHE A 578 0.55 1.68 10.52
C PHE A 578 0.58 3.10 11.06
N ASN A 579 -0.41 3.47 11.87
CA ASN A 579 -0.49 4.75 12.56
C ASN A 579 -0.91 4.56 14.02
N MET A 580 -0.33 5.37 14.93
CA MET A 580 -0.67 5.35 16.35
C MET A 580 -0.72 6.75 16.98
N ASP A 581 -1.60 6.98 17.94
CA ASP A 581 -1.53 8.08 18.91
C ASP A 581 -1.68 7.48 20.30
N VAL A 582 -0.56 7.36 21.02
CA VAL A 582 -0.51 6.72 22.35
C VAL A 582 -0.14 7.75 23.40
N LYS A 583 -1.00 7.88 24.41
CA LYS A 583 -0.81 8.76 25.57
C LYS A 583 -0.97 7.99 26.87
N THR A 584 0.12 7.88 27.63
CA THR A 584 0.15 7.17 28.91
C THR A 584 0.58 8.09 30.07
N THR A 585 0.18 7.74 31.30
CA THR A 585 0.63 8.40 32.53
C THR A 585 1.04 7.34 33.55
N ASP A 586 2.18 7.52 34.21
CA ASP A 586 2.76 6.56 35.17
C ASP A 586 2.99 5.15 34.58
N GLY A 587 3.11 5.03 33.25
CA GLY A 587 3.36 3.78 32.56
C GLY A 587 3.89 3.97 31.14
N THR A 588 4.54 2.93 30.61
CA THR A 588 5.31 3.01 29.36
C THR A 588 4.40 3.20 28.14
N GLY A 589 4.77 4.06 27.18
CA GLY A 589 4.01 4.21 25.94
C GLY A 589 3.96 2.92 25.13
N ILE A 590 5.12 2.44 24.68
CA ILE A 590 5.32 1.13 24.03
C ILE A 590 6.33 0.32 24.83
N GLU A 591 5.95 -0.88 25.24
CA GLU A 591 6.84 -1.90 25.77
C GLU A 591 6.91 -3.09 24.81
N ALA A 592 8.12 -3.53 24.45
CA ALA A 592 8.34 -4.76 23.71
C ALA A 592 9.42 -5.62 24.40
N ARG A 593 9.10 -6.89 24.64
CA ARG A 593 9.97 -7.89 25.27
C ARG A 593 9.97 -9.16 24.43
N ASN A 594 11.14 -9.71 24.14
CA ASN A 594 11.28 -11.00 23.45
C ASN A 594 10.37 -11.13 22.21
N SER A 595 10.34 -10.10 21.36
CA SER A 595 9.45 -10.05 20.19
C SER A 595 10.25 -9.88 18.90
N ASP A 596 10.07 -10.78 17.93
CA ASP A 596 10.94 -10.91 16.76
C ASP A 596 10.61 -9.96 15.60
N PHE A 597 9.35 -9.53 15.47
CA PHE A 597 8.95 -8.70 14.33
C PHE A 597 7.92 -7.64 14.72
N VAL A 598 8.39 -6.54 15.32
CA VAL A 598 7.54 -5.37 15.63
C VAL A 598 7.81 -4.24 14.66
N ARG A 599 6.77 -3.76 13.96
CA ARG A 599 6.85 -2.61 13.07
C ARG A 599 5.83 -1.55 13.47
N ILE A 600 6.29 -0.31 13.61
CA ILE A 600 5.46 0.87 13.84
C ILE A 600 5.90 1.93 12.84
N ARG A 601 5.01 2.30 11.92
CA ARG A 601 5.40 3.10 10.73
C ARG A 601 5.22 4.60 10.90
N ASP A 602 4.22 4.99 11.69
CA ASP A 602 3.86 6.39 11.88
C ASP A 602 3.17 6.67 13.22
N GLY A 603 3.03 7.96 13.54
CA GLY A 603 2.21 8.42 14.66
C GLY A 603 2.95 9.13 15.80
N HIS A 604 2.30 9.25 16.96
CA HIS A 604 2.80 9.94 18.14
C HIS A 604 2.80 9.04 19.37
N VAL A 605 3.89 9.08 20.14
CA VAL A 605 3.99 8.36 21.41
C VAL A 605 4.34 9.36 22.51
N SER A 606 3.55 9.38 23.57
CA SER A 606 3.82 10.23 24.73
C SER A 606 3.55 9.52 26.05
N SER A 607 4.45 9.73 27.01
CA SER A 607 4.36 9.21 28.37
C SER A 607 4.70 10.27 29.42
N VAL A 608 4.15 10.11 30.62
CA VAL A 608 4.49 10.90 31.80
C VAL A 608 4.98 9.97 32.91
N ASN A 609 6.06 10.32 33.60
CA ASN A 609 6.74 9.57 34.67
C ASN A 609 7.22 8.15 34.29
N ALA A 610 7.33 7.85 33.00
CA ALA A 610 7.75 6.56 32.48
C ALA A 610 8.32 6.71 31.05
N PRO A 611 9.05 5.71 30.51
CA PRO A 611 9.54 5.76 29.14
C PRO A 611 8.41 5.83 28.11
N ALA A 612 8.64 6.55 27.02
CA ALA A 612 7.74 6.52 25.87
C ALA A 612 7.92 5.20 25.11
N ILE A 613 9.16 4.71 25.04
CA ILE A 613 9.52 3.45 24.38
C ILE A 613 10.50 2.69 25.27
N ASP A 614 10.21 1.42 25.53
CA ASP A 614 11.09 0.50 26.22
C ASP A 614 11.10 -0.86 25.51
N VAL A 615 12.23 -1.21 24.91
CA VAL A 615 12.40 -2.42 24.11
C VAL A 615 13.56 -3.24 24.63
N GLU A 616 13.34 -4.55 24.81
CA GLU A 616 14.36 -5.47 25.29
C GLU A 616 14.27 -6.82 24.57
N ASP A 617 15.42 -7.38 24.21
CA ASP A 617 15.56 -8.70 23.56
C ASP A 617 14.62 -8.87 22.36
N SER A 618 14.41 -7.81 21.57
CA SER A 618 13.42 -7.77 20.48
C SER A 618 14.02 -7.30 19.17
N ALA A 619 13.30 -7.52 18.07
CA ALA A 619 13.64 -7.04 16.74
C ALA A 619 12.54 -6.08 16.26
N VAL A 620 12.90 -4.78 16.14
CA VAL A 620 11.93 -3.70 16.01
C VAL A 620 12.25 -2.73 14.87
N ASP A 621 11.22 -2.16 14.25
CA ASP A 621 11.32 -1.01 13.33
C ASP A 621 10.25 0.02 13.72
N ILE A 622 10.58 0.90 14.66
CA ILE A 622 9.68 1.87 15.26
C ILE A 622 10.04 3.27 14.75
N ARG A 623 9.17 3.86 13.92
CA ARG A 623 9.41 5.13 13.23
C ARG A 623 8.25 6.13 13.36
N PRO A 624 7.81 6.49 14.58
CA PRO A 624 6.78 7.50 14.77
C PRO A 624 7.25 8.87 14.26
N GLU A 625 6.30 9.76 13.99
CA GLU A 625 6.57 11.18 13.76
C GLU A 625 7.19 11.81 15.00
N SER A 626 6.65 11.54 16.20
CA SER A 626 7.16 12.11 17.45
C SER A 626 7.22 11.14 18.62
N ILE A 627 8.26 11.26 19.44
CA ILE A 627 8.41 10.54 20.72
C ILE A 627 8.57 11.57 21.84
N SER A 628 7.70 11.55 22.85
CA SER A 628 7.75 12.47 23.98
C SER A 628 7.70 11.76 25.34
N ALA A 629 8.50 12.20 26.29
CA ALA A 629 8.47 11.70 27.67
C ALA A 629 8.69 12.87 28.66
N ASP A 630 7.92 12.90 29.74
CA ASP A 630 8.06 13.88 30.83
C ASP A 630 8.27 13.15 32.17
N GLY A 631 9.52 13.07 32.63
CA GLY A 631 9.88 12.35 33.84
C GLY A 631 10.17 10.86 33.61
N GLY A 632 10.61 10.18 34.67
CA GLY A 632 11.01 8.77 34.63
C GLY A 632 12.51 8.58 34.43
N MET A 633 12.96 7.31 34.52
CA MET A 633 14.39 6.97 34.36
C MET A 633 14.86 7.14 32.92
N TYR A 634 14.01 6.75 31.95
CA TYR A 634 14.32 6.83 30.54
C TYR A 634 13.20 7.52 29.76
N GLY A 635 13.54 8.18 28.64
CA GLY A 635 12.57 8.52 27.61
C GLY A 635 12.43 7.39 26.59
N ILE A 636 13.57 6.89 26.09
CA ILE A 636 13.70 5.74 25.21
C ILE A 636 14.72 4.77 25.84
N ARG A 637 14.37 3.48 25.94
CA ARG A 637 15.27 2.39 26.35
C ARG A 637 15.29 1.29 25.29
N MET A 638 16.49 0.87 24.89
CA MET A 638 16.73 -0.29 24.03
C MET A 638 17.84 -1.17 24.63
N VAL A 639 17.57 -2.45 24.84
CA VAL A 639 18.56 -3.41 25.36
C VAL A 639 18.52 -4.69 24.55
N SER A 640 19.68 -5.20 24.11
CA SER A 640 19.77 -6.46 23.34
C SER A 640 18.82 -6.49 22.12
N THR A 641 18.56 -5.33 21.51
CA THR A 641 17.47 -5.16 20.54
C THR A 641 18.03 -4.97 19.15
N THR A 642 17.60 -5.76 18.17
CA THR A 642 17.97 -5.52 16.76
C THR A 642 16.98 -4.57 16.07
N GLY A 643 17.42 -3.92 14.99
CA GLY A 643 16.55 -3.02 14.21
C GLY A 643 16.71 -1.55 14.55
N THR A 644 15.63 -0.76 14.53
CA THR A 644 15.70 0.72 14.59
C THR A 644 14.57 1.35 15.40
N VAL A 645 14.91 2.34 16.22
CA VAL A 645 13.96 3.32 16.80
C VAL A 645 14.33 4.72 16.30
N LEU A 646 13.42 5.39 15.59
CA LEU A 646 13.66 6.70 14.97
C LEU A 646 12.46 7.64 15.12
N ALA A 647 12.61 8.75 15.82
CA ALA A 647 11.66 9.87 15.70
C ALA A 647 11.94 10.64 14.39
N LYS A 648 10.99 10.61 13.45
CA LYS A 648 11.15 11.22 12.11
C LYS A 648 11.09 12.75 12.14
N GLY A 649 10.24 13.31 12.98
CA GLY A 649 9.94 14.74 12.98
C GLY A 649 9.32 15.24 11.66
N GLY A 650 8.84 16.48 11.71
CA GLY A 650 8.38 17.26 10.56
C GLY A 650 9.37 18.36 10.19
N THR A 651 8.85 19.53 9.78
CA THR A 651 9.68 20.71 9.44
C THR A 651 9.76 21.75 10.55
N GLU A 652 8.94 21.59 11.59
CA GLU A 652 8.85 22.53 12.71
C GLU A 652 9.79 22.09 13.84
N GLU A 653 10.28 23.05 14.63
CA GLU A 653 11.01 22.76 15.86
C GLU A 653 10.13 21.90 16.79
N ASP A 654 10.73 20.92 17.48
CA ASP A 654 10.08 19.98 18.40
C ASP A 654 9.06 19.02 17.77
N SER A 655 8.91 19.02 16.44
CA SER A 655 8.01 18.09 15.74
C SER A 655 8.41 16.62 15.86
N GLY A 656 9.67 16.33 16.21
CA GLY A 656 10.13 14.99 16.59
C GLY A 656 9.75 14.57 18.01
N GLY A 657 9.13 15.46 18.78
CA GLY A 657 8.75 15.26 20.17
C GLY A 657 9.75 15.85 21.17
N THR A 658 9.35 15.83 22.45
CA THR A 658 10.12 16.40 23.56
C THR A 658 10.36 15.36 24.64
N ILE A 659 11.63 15.09 24.96
CA ILE A 659 12.01 14.27 26.11
C ILE A 659 12.61 15.17 27.19
N LYS A 660 11.99 15.20 28.37
CA LYS A 660 12.37 16.12 29.43
C LYS A 660 12.25 15.54 30.83
N ASN A 661 12.97 16.14 31.76
CA ASN A 661 12.97 15.76 33.18
C ASN A 661 13.33 14.28 33.43
N THR A 662 14.09 13.64 32.54
CA THR A 662 14.50 12.23 32.69
C THR A 662 15.92 12.11 33.23
N ASP A 663 16.22 10.99 33.88
CA ASP A 663 17.61 10.66 34.27
C ASP A 663 18.47 10.45 33.01
N THR A 664 17.94 9.73 32.00
CA THR A 664 18.58 9.50 30.71
C THR A 664 17.57 9.52 29.59
N ALA A 665 17.59 10.52 28.70
CA ALA A 665 16.57 10.62 27.65
C ALA A 665 16.58 9.43 26.68
N ILE A 666 17.77 8.96 26.27
CA ILE A 666 17.97 7.84 25.35
C ILE A 666 19.01 6.89 25.93
N PHE A 667 18.60 5.65 26.24
CA PHE A 667 19.48 4.58 26.69
C PHE A 667 19.47 3.43 25.68
N VAL A 668 20.66 3.04 25.20
CA VAL A 668 20.81 1.96 24.21
C VAL A 668 21.99 1.08 24.61
N GLN A 669 21.78 -0.23 24.69
CA GLN A 669 22.83 -1.19 25.02
C GLN A 669 22.70 -2.44 24.14
N ASP A 670 23.80 -2.87 23.52
CA ASP A 670 23.89 -4.10 22.72
C ASP A 670 22.77 -4.19 21.67
N SER A 671 22.51 -3.07 20.98
CA SER A 671 21.31 -2.90 20.16
C SER A 671 21.62 -2.31 18.79
N GLY A 672 20.63 -2.26 17.89
CA GLY A 672 20.76 -1.77 16.53
C GLY A 672 20.94 -0.25 16.42
N SER A 673 20.00 0.42 15.78
CA SER A 673 20.08 1.85 15.45
C SER A 673 19.10 2.68 16.26
N VAL A 674 19.54 3.85 16.74
CA VAL A 674 18.66 4.87 17.32
C VAL A 674 18.84 6.20 16.61
N GLY A 675 17.76 6.93 16.40
CA GLY A 675 17.83 8.26 15.83
C GLY A 675 16.72 9.19 16.30
N PHE A 676 16.99 10.49 16.20
CA PHE A 676 16.06 11.52 16.61
C PHE A 676 16.20 12.76 15.74
N GLN A 677 15.15 13.14 15.03
CA GLN A 677 15.15 14.33 14.17
C GLN A 677 14.18 15.39 14.71
N MET A 678 14.58 16.66 14.66
CA MET A 678 13.75 17.80 15.09
C MET A 678 13.22 17.66 16.53
N GLY A 679 14.04 17.10 17.42
CA GLY A 679 13.66 16.81 18.81
C GLY A 679 14.07 17.88 19.80
N ASN A 680 13.41 17.87 20.96
CA ASN A 680 13.78 18.71 22.09
C ASN A 680 14.19 17.86 23.30
N PHE A 681 15.38 18.12 23.84
CA PHE A 681 15.87 17.52 25.07
C PHE A 681 16.01 18.61 26.13
N VAL A 682 15.16 18.56 27.16
CA VAL A 682 15.04 19.64 28.16
C VAL A 682 15.22 19.10 29.58
N ASP A 683 16.13 19.70 30.36
CA ASP A 683 16.28 19.41 31.79
C ASP A 683 16.50 17.91 32.10
N ASN A 684 17.21 17.20 31.23
CA ASN A 684 17.61 15.80 31.47
C ASN A 684 18.96 15.73 32.16
N ASP A 685 19.22 14.72 33.00
CA ASP A 685 20.55 14.54 33.58
C ASP A 685 21.56 14.11 32.51
N GLN A 686 21.16 13.15 31.67
CA GLN A 686 21.87 12.72 30.47
C GLN A 686 20.92 12.68 29.27
N VAL A 687 21.40 13.02 28.08
CA VAL A 687 20.55 12.92 26.88
C VAL A 687 20.71 11.58 26.18
N ALA A 688 21.92 11.11 25.93
CA ALA A 688 22.13 9.80 25.33
C ALA A 688 23.25 9.02 26.01
N VAL A 689 22.96 7.77 26.38
CA VAL A 689 23.92 6.76 26.84
C VAL A 689 23.80 5.55 25.92
N ILE A 690 24.81 5.32 25.09
CA ILE A 690 24.77 4.32 24.03
C ILE A 690 26.01 3.43 24.12
N GLN A 691 25.81 2.12 24.18
CA GLN A 691 26.86 1.13 24.27
C GLN A 691 26.63 0.02 23.25
N ASN A 692 27.66 -0.31 22.47
CA ASN A 692 27.64 -1.41 21.49
C ASN A 692 26.45 -1.31 20.52
N ALA A 693 26.38 -0.20 19.78
CA ALA A 693 25.30 0.06 18.83
C ALA A 693 25.80 0.23 17.39
N ASP A 694 24.92 -0.05 16.41
CA ASP A 694 25.25 0.14 14.99
C ASP A 694 25.27 1.63 14.63
N VAL A 695 24.22 2.36 14.98
CA VAL A 695 24.03 3.77 14.58
C VAL A 695 23.42 4.60 15.69
N MET A 696 23.97 5.79 15.88
CA MET A 696 23.33 6.90 16.56
C MET A 696 23.31 8.11 15.62
N ASP A 697 22.12 8.67 15.37
CA ASP A 697 21.98 9.89 14.54
C ASP A 697 20.98 10.88 15.17
N ILE A 698 21.47 12.02 15.64
CA ILE A 698 20.61 13.13 16.11
C ILE A 698 20.75 14.34 15.19
N ILE A 699 19.62 14.76 14.61
CA ILE A 699 19.58 15.75 13.53
C ILE A 699 18.63 16.89 13.88
N SER A 700 19.11 18.14 13.76
CA SER A 700 18.29 19.35 13.92
C SER A 700 17.54 19.42 15.26
N SER A 701 18.14 18.87 16.31
CA SER A 701 17.55 18.81 17.64
C SER A 701 18.16 19.85 18.57
N LYS A 702 17.42 20.16 19.63
CA LYS A 702 17.79 21.14 20.66
C LYS A 702 18.10 20.45 21.99
N PHE A 703 19.17 20.90 22.64
CA PHE A 703 19.64 20.40 23.93
C PHE A 703 19.71 21.56 24.92
N THR A 704 18.89 21.51 25.97
CA THR A 704 18.73 22.59 26.96
C THR A 704 18.74 22.03 28.38
N GLY A 705 19.40 22.69 29.32
CA GLY A 705 19.30 22.35 30.75
C GLY A 705 19.96 21.04 31.17
N THR A 706 20.76 20.41 30.30
CA THR A 706 21.40 19.11 30.62
C THR A 706 22.45 19.29 31.73
N THR A 707 22.42 18.45 32.77
CA THR A 707 23.23 18.68 33.99
C THR A 707 24.57 17.93 34.03
N ASN A 708 24.68 16.74 33.40
CA ASN A 708 25.83 15.84 33.56
C ASN A 708 26.60 15.53 32.26
N THR A 709 25.97 14.87 31.29
CA THR A 709 26.60 14.52 29.99
C THR A 709 25.54 14.52 28.91
N ILE A 710 25.76 15.22 27.80
CA ILE A 710 24.78 15.26 26.72
C ILE A 710 24.81 13.91 25.99
N VAL A 711 25.98 13.46 25.55
CA VAL A 711 26.12 12.16 24.90
C VAL A 711 27.31 11.38 25.45
N GLN A 712 27.07 10.15 25.86
CA GLN A 712 28.08 9.15 26.19
C GLN A 712 27.87 7.96 25.25
N ALA A 713 28.76 7.81 24.26
CA ALA A 713 28.69 6.77 23.24
C ALA A 713 29.94 5.87 23.31
N GLU A 714 29.73 4.56 23.41
CA GLU A 714 30.78 3.55 23.47
C GLU A 714 30.55 2.49 22.37
N ASN A 715 31.57 2.21 21.57
CA ASN A 715 31.54 1.21 20.49
C ASN A 715 30.44 1.43 19.42
N VAL A 716 29.94 2.66 19.25
CA VAL A 716 28.95 2.99 18.22
C VAL A 716 29.61 3.06 16.84
N LYS A 717 29.22 2.20 15.89
CA LYS A 717 29.88 2.10 14.58
C LYS A 717 29.72 3.37 13.73
N LEU A 718 28.51 3.95 13.70
CA LEU A 718 28.23 5.26 13.10
C LEU A 718 27.66 6.22 14.15
N PHE A 719 28.44 7.24 14.49
CA PHE A 719 28.05 8.30 15.41
C PHE A 719 27.84 9.61 14.64
N ALA A 720 26.65 10.22 14.74
CA ALA A 720 26.34 11.47 14.04
C ALA A 720 25.54 12.47 14.90
N LEU A 721 26.03 13.71 14.91
CA LEU A 721 25.35 14.89 15.42
C LEU A 721 25.34 15.96 14.32
N THR A 722 24.17 16.23 13.74
CA THR A 722 24.02 17.13 12.60
C THR A 722 23.04 18.26 12.87
N ASN A 723 23.44 19.51 12.62
CA ASN A 723 22.57 20.70 12.69
C ASN A 723 21.91 20.94 14.06
N ASN A 724 22.53 20.51 15.16
CA ASN A 724 21.93 20.64 16.48
C ASN A 724 22.26 21.97 17.18
N LEU A 725 21.40 22.38 18.11
CA LEU A 725 21.58 23.54 18.98
C LEU A 725 21.82 23.10 20.43
N PHE A 726 22.93 23.55 21.01
CA PHE A 726 23.29 23.33 22.42
C PHE A 726 23.32 24.67 23.14
N GLU A 727 22.36 24.92 24.03
CA GLU A 727 22.24 26.17 24.80
C GLU A 727 21.82 25.90 26.25
N ASP A 728 22.16 26.80 27.18
CA ASP A 728 21.75 26.72 28.59
C ASP A 728 22.05 25.36 29.28
N ASN A 729 23.09 24.65 28.84
CA ASN A 729 23.51 23.39 29.46
C ASN A 729 24.49 23.66 30.61
N SER A 730 24.64 22.69 31.52
CA SER A 730 25.47 22.87 32.70
C SER A 730 26.96 23.05 32.37
N MET A 731 27.52 24.17 32.83
CA MET A 731 28.95 24.47 32.68
C MET A 731 29.86 23.60 33.55
N THR A 732 29.30 22.86 34.52
CA THR A 732 30.08 21.98 35.40
C THR A 732 30.39 20.62 34.76
N MET A 733 29.80 20.34 33.60
CA MET A 733 30.05 19.11 32.86
C MET A 733 31.53 19.05 32.44
N GLY A 734 32.14 17.87 32.57
CA GLY A 734 33.51 17.66 32.12
C GLY A 734 33.61 17.68 30.60
N THR A 735 32.82 16.83 29.95
CA THR A 735 32.73 16.70 28.49
C THR A 735 31.25 16.62 28.10
N ALA A 736 30.79 17.39 27.11
CA ALA A 736 29.41 17.30 26.63
C ALA A 736 29.15 16.01 25.85
N VAL A 737 30.02 15.72 24.89
CA VAL A 737 29.92 14.58 23.97
C VAL A 737 31.18 13.74 24.07
N ASN A 738 31.05 12.54 24.61
CA ASN A 738 32.13 11.58 24.77
C ASN A 738 31.88 10.36 23.89
N TYR A 739 32.84 10.08 22.99
CA TYR A 739 32.81 8.96 22.05
C TYR A 739 34.02 8.07 22.30
N THR A 740 33.78 6.86 22.81
CA THR A 740 34.80 5.90 23.19
C THR A 740 34.70 4.61 22.36
N VAL A 741 35.84 3.97 22.09
CA VAL A 741 35.88 2.68 21.41
C VAL A 741 36.84 1.74 22.15
N ASP A 742 36.33 0.60 22.60
CA ASP A 742 37.07 -0.47 23.27
C ASP A 742 37.10 -1.77 22.46
N GLU A 743 36.73 -1.71 21.18
CA GLU A 743 36.76 -2.86 20.27
C GLU A 743 37.42 -2.53 18.94
N THR A 744 38.02 -3.53 18.30
CA THR A 744 38.58 -3.37 16.95
C THR A 744 37.46 -3.26 15.91
N GLY A 745 37.64 -2.43 14.88
CA GLY A 745 36.65 -2.29 13.82
C GLY A 745 36.82 -1.01 13.00
N GLY A 746 35.87 -0.77 12.09
CA GLY A 746 35.71 0.49 11.40
C GLY A 746 34.65 1.35 12.08
N TYR A 747 34.98 2.62 12.33
CA TYR A 747 34.15 3.57 13.05
C TYR A 747 34.06 4.90 12.29
N VAL A 748 32.90 5.54 12.38
CA VAL A 748 32.63 6.83 11.74
C VAL A 748 32.05 7.78 12.77
N ALA A 749 32.64 8.98 12.91
CA ALA A 749 32.12 10.04 13.76
C ALA A 749 31.92 11.34 12.97
N ARG A 750 30.69 11.86 12.95
CA ARG A 750 30.28 13.05 12.19
C ARG A 750 29.69 14.11 13.11
N ILE A 751 30.36 15.24 13.21
CA ILE A 751 29.90 16.43 13.95
C ILE A 751 29.80 17.58 12.95
N VAL A 752 28.59 17.86 12.47
CA VAL A 752 28.38 18.73 11.32
C VAL A 752 27.33 19.79 11.61
N ARG A 753 27.62 21.07 11.33
CA ARG A 753 26.66 22.20 11.43
C ARG A 753 26.06 22.43 12.82
N ASN A 754 26.73 22.00 13.88
CA ASN A 754 26.22 22.21 15.23
C ASN A 754 26.53 23.63 15.74
N THR A 755 25.63 24.19 16.55
CA THR A 755 25.81 25.48 17.24
C THR A 755 25.87 25.23 18.75
N VAL A 756 26.95 25.65 19.39
CA VAL A 756 27.18 25.49 20.84
C VAL A 756 27.40 26.87 21.43
N VAL A 757 26.44 27.34 22.24
CA VAL A 757 26.48 28.69 22.84
C VAL A 757 27.25 28.68 24.16
N ASP A 758 27.07 27.64 24.97
CA ASP A 758 27.66 27.51 26.30
C ASP A 758 28.41 26.19 26.43
N SER A 759 29.60 26.10 25.83
CA SER A 759 30.37 24.85 25.86
C SER A 759 30.90 24.55 27.27
N PRO A 760 30.64 23.35 27.83
CA PRO A 760 31.35 22.90 29.02
C PRO A 760 32.86 22.76 28.77
N LYS A 761 33.62 22.27 29.75
CA LYS A 761 35.09 22.23 29.68
C LYS A 761 35.60 21.55 28.39
N HIS A 762 34.95 20.50 27.92
CA HIS A 762 35.19 19.94 26.59
C HIS A 762 33.85 19.77 25.87
N PHE A 763 33.74 20.23 24.62
CA PHE A 763 32.53 19.94 23.85
C PHE A 763 32.56 18.49 23.34
N PHE A 764 33.53 18.14 22.50
CA PHE A 764 33.66 16.79 21.93
C PHE A 764 34.96 16.10 22.34
N ASN A 765 34.89 14.82 22.72
CA ASN A 765 36.04 13.94 22.99
C ASN A 765 35.87 12.61 22.26
N ALA A 766 36.84 12.23 21.42
CA ALA A 766 36.96 10.89 20.84
C ALA A 766 38.15 10.15 21.45
N GLN A 767 37.98 8.90 21.89
CA GLN A 767 39.05 8.14 22.53
C GLN A 767 39.00 6.64 22.25
N THR A 768 40.17 6.03 21.97
CA THR A 768 40.34 4.57 22.04
C THR A 768 40.67 4.12 23.46
N LEU A 769 40.06 3.02 23.88
CA LEU A 769 40.36 2.26 25.08
C LEU A 769 41.22 1.01 24.74
N PRO A 770 41.78 0.28 25.72
CA PRO A 770 42.75 -0.78 25.47
C PRO A 770 42.31 -1.91 24.52
N GLY A 771 41.02 -2.26 24.45
CA GLY A 771 40.50 -3.23 23.48
C GLY A 771 40.33 -2.67 22.06
N GLY A 772 40.30 -1.34 21.92
CA GLY A 772 40.12 -0.61 20.67
C GLY A 772 41.41 -0.17 19.97
N GLU A 773 42.59 -0.65 20.38
CA GLU A 773 43.89 -0.13 19.93
C GLU A 773 44.11 -0.18 18.40
N SER A 774 43.42 -1.08 17.70
CA SER A 774 43.49 -1.22 16.23
C SER A 774 42.26 -0.68 15.50
N ALA A 775 41.36 0.02 16.19
CA ALA A 775 40.16 0.60 15.59
C ALA A 775 40.52 1.70 14.59
N SER A 776 39.88 1.68 13.42
CA SER A 776 40.00 2.75 12.42
C SER A 776 38.89 3.77 12.57
N LEU A 777 39.20 5.06 12.43
CA LEU A 777 38.25 6.15 12.55
C LEU A 777 38.23 7.05 11.31
N ASP A 778 37.05 7.22 10.72
CA ASP A 778 36.74 8.31 9.80
C ASP A 778 36.01 9.43 10.56
N PHE A 779 36.69 10.56 10.76
CA PHE A 779 36.22 11.66 11.58
C PHE A 779 35.95 12.91 10.74
N SER A 780 34.73 13.44 10.84
CA SER A 780 34.33 14.68 10.18
C SER A 780 33.84 15.68 11.21
N PHE A 781 34.54 16.80 11.35
CA PHE A 781 34.17 17.93 12.22
C PHE A 781 34.06 19.20 11.38
N ARG A 782 32.86 19.53 10.93
CA ARG A 782 32.68 20.52 9.86
C ARG A 782 31.55 21.50 10.09
N GLU A 783 31.77 22.75 9.68
CA GLU A 783 30.73 23.79 9.67
C GLU A 783 30.11 24.06 11.05
N ASN A 784 30.79 23.73 12.16
CA ASN A 784 30.29 23.96 13.51
C ASN A 784 30.60 25.39 13.98
N SER A 785 29.74 25.95 14.84
CA SER A 785 29.94 27.20 15.56
C SER A 785 29.98 26.92 17.06
N ILE A 786 31.12 27.12 17.70
CA ILE A 786 31.34 26.73 19.10
C ILE A 786 31.93 27.88 19.90
N ASP A 787 31.24 28.25 20.97
CA ASP A 787 31.69 29.24 21.94
C ASP A 787 32.17 28.54 23.23
N LEU A 788 33.48 28.63 23.48
CA LEU A 788 34.12 28.07 24.66
C LEU A 788 34.06 29.09 25.81
N SER A 789 33.30 28.78 26.86
CA SER A 789 33.10 29.69 28.00
C SER A 789 33.79 29.27 29.31
N GLN A 790 34.54 28.16 29.30
CA GLN A 790 35.30 27.67 30.46
C GLN A 790 36.82 27.72 30.25
N ALA A 791 37.56 27.98 31.32
CA ALA A 791 39.01 27.86 31.32
C ALA A 791 39.43 26.41 31.03
N MET A 792 40.49 26.23 30.25
CA MET A 792 40.88 24.91 29.70
C MET A 792 39.84 24.28 28.76
N GLY A 793 38.91 25.09 28.24
CA GLY A 793 37.93 24.73 27.22
C GLY A 793 38.57 24.07 26.00
N ILE A 794 37.98 22.98 25.46
CA ILE A 794 38.40 22.38 24.18
C ILE A 794 37.18 22.10 23.30
N ALA A 795 37.18 22.60 22.06
CA ALA A 795 36.06 22.36 21.15
C ALA A 795 36.03 20.90 20.63
N ALA A 796 37.16 20.37 20.16
CA ALA A 796 37.28 18.94 19.90
C ALA A 796 38.62 18.37 20.36
N LYS A 797 38.54 17.26 21.08
CA LYS A 797 39.65 16.48 21.61
C LYS A 797 39.63 15.08 21.01
N MET A 798 40.80 14.54 20.67
CA MET A 798 40.95 13.17 20.17
C MET A 798 42.18 12.52 20.79
N ASP A 799 42.04 11.29 21.27
CA ASP A 799 43.11 10.41 21.72
C ASP A 799 42.93 9.02 21.10
N TRP A 800 43.51 8.82 19.91
CA TRP A 800 43.21 7.66 19.07
C TRP A 800 44.46 6.87 18.69
N THR A 801 44.51 5.59 19.06
CA THR A 801 45.72 4.77 18.89
C THR A 801 45.76 3.93 17.62
N GLY A 802 44.65 3.82 16.88
CA GLY A 802 44.58 3.16 15.56
C GLY A 802 44.65 4.12 14.36
N PRO A 803 44.39 3.66 13.12
CA PRO A 803 44.36 4.52 11.93
C PRO A 803 43.27 5.59 11.99
N VAL A 804 43.60 6.82 11.58
CA VAL A 804 42.65 7.96 11.57
C VAL A 804 42.67 8.68 10.23
N ASN A 805 41.47 8.99 9.73
CA ASN A 805 41.24 9.97 8.67
C ASN A 805 40.33 11.09 9.20
N ALA A 806 40.90 12.27 9.46
CA ALA A 806 40.19 13.37 10.10
C ALA A 806 40.09 14.62 9.22
N ASN A 807 38.87 15.10 9.03
CA ASN A 807 38.54 16.30 8.24
C ASN A 807 37.91 17.38 9.13
N ILE A 808 38.65 18.47 9.37
CA ILE A 808 38.27 19.59 10.24
C ILE A 808 38.16 20.86 9.38
N VAL A 809 36.94 21.18 8.96
CA VAL A 809 36.73 22.15 7.86
C VAL A 809 35.64 23.15 8.19
N GLN A 810 35.89 24.44 7.92
CA GLN A 810 34.88 25.51 8.01
C GLN A 810 34.25 25.69 9.39
N ASN A 811 34.98 25.40 10.47
CA ASN A 811 34.47 25.62 11.83
C ASN A 811 34.76 27.06 12.29
N LEU A 812 33.83 27.62 13.05
CA LEU A 812 34.01 28.82 13.86
C LEU A 812 34.16 28.38 15.32
N VAL A 813 35.31 28.66 15.93
CA VAL A 813 35.53 28.41 17.36
C VAL A 813 35.98 29.70 18.02
N THR A 814 35.22 30.17 19.00
CA THR A 814 35.60 31.32 19.81
C THR A 814 35.80 30.92 21.27
N GLY A 815 36.56 31.72 22.01
CA GLY A 815 36.80 31.47 23.42
C GLY A 815 37.16 32.72 24.20
N ASP A 816 36.62 32.83 25.41
CA ASP A 816 36.75 33.98 26.30
C ASP A 816 37.37 33.67 27.67
N ALA A 817 38.01 32.51 27.82
CA ALA A 817 38.67 32.09 29.06
C ALA A 817 40.11 31.59 28.84
N ALA A 818 40.91 31.57 29.90
CA ALA A 818 42.32 31.23 29.79
C ALA A 818 42.58 29.73 29.49
N ASN A 819 43.69 29.45 28.81
CA ASN A 819 44.20 28.10 28.50
C ASN A 819 43.28 27.26 27.58
N GLN A 820 42.44 27.90 26.77
CA GLN A 820 41.53 27.22 25.85
C GLN A 820 42.23 26.70 24.60
N LYS A 821 41.62 25.70 23.95
CA LYS A 821 42.06 25.16 22.66
C LYS A 821 40.89 24.95 21.72
N ALA A 822 41.07 25.20 20.42
CA ALA A 822 40.03 24.74 19.48
C ALA A 822 40.17 23.23 19.26
N PHE A 823 41.36 22.77 18.88
CA PHE A 823 41.58 21.37 18.55
C PHE A 823 42.79 20.80 19.29
N GLN A 824 42.62 19.61 19.88
CA GLN A 824 43.69 18.86 20.52
C GLN A 824 43.62 17.38 20.13
N PHE A 825 44.51 16.95 19.24
CA PHE A 825 44.52 15.57 18.74
C PHE A 825 45.83 14.86 19.06
N TRP A 826 45.69 13.62 19.51
CA TRP A 826 46.75 12.71 19.83
C TRP A 826 46.59 11.40 19.08
N THR A 827 47.70 10.89 18.56
CA THR A 827 47.78 9.55 17.99
C THR A 827 48.84 8.71 18.69
N GLY A 828 48.50 7.46 19.01
CA GLY A 828 49.38 6.50 19.70
C GLY A 828 50.42 5.83 18.79
N ASP A 829 51.36 5.09 19.38
CA ASP A 829 52.47 4.40 18.68
C ASP A 829 52.01 3.15 17.89
N SER A 830 50.84 2.57 18.22
CA SER A 830 50.25 1.44 17.50
C SER A 830 49.65 1.80 16.14
N ALA A 831 49.48 3.09 15.81
CA ALA A 831 48.81 3.52 14.58
C ALA A 831 49.72 3.44 13.35
N GLU A 832 49.21 2.83 12.27
CA GLU A 832 49.88 2.70 10.97
C GLU A 832 50.05 4.08 10.28
N LEU A 833 49.01 4.93 10.25
CA LEU A 833 49.01 6.28 9.68
C LEU A 833 47.88 7.14 10.29
N GLY A 834 48.19 8.37 10.71
CA GLY A 834 47.19 9.40 11.04
C GLY A 834 47.14 10.48 9.97
N THR A 835 45.96 10.71 9.37
CA THR A 835 45.75 11.74 8.35
C THR A 835 44.84 12.83 8.91
N PHE A 836 45.31 14.08 8.95
CA PHE A 836 44.55 15.21 9.48
C PHE A 836 44.56 16.37 8.51
N THR A 837 43.36 16.86 8.16
CA THR A 837 43.17 18.07 7.36
C THR A 837 42.44 19.14 8.17
N PHE A 838 43.07 20.30 8.33
CA PHE A 838 42.47 21.50 8.91
C PHE A 838 42.39 22.58 7.84
N SER A 839 41.17 22.96 7.43
CA SER A 839 41.02 24.00 6.43
C SER A 839 39.85 24.95 6.64
N GLN A 840 40.06 26.23 6.29
CA GLN A 840 39.02 27.26 6.31
C GLN A 840 38.37 27.45 7.70
N ASN A 841 39.07 27.11 8.79
CA ASN A 841 38.57 27.35 10.14
C ASN A 841 38.86 28.79 10.58
N VAL A 842 37.97 29.37 11.38
CA VAL A 842 38.11 30.68 12.01
C VAL A 842 38.16 30.50 13.52
N LEU A 843 39.31 30.79 14.12
CA LEU A 843 39.62 30.46 15.51
C LEU A 843 40.00 31.73 16.26
N GLY A 844 39.25 32.11 17.29
CA GLY A 844 39.46 33.38 18.02
C GLY A 844 39.50 33.19 19.53
N PHE A 845 40.51 33.72 20.20
CA PHE A 845 40.64 33.63 21.67
C PHE A 845 40.98 34.97 22.29
N THR A 846 40.23 35.38 23.31
CA THR A 846 40.40 36.69 23.93
C THR A 846 41.33 36.67 25.15
N GLU A 847 41.50 35.51 25.78
CA GLU A 847 42.28 35.33 27.01
C GLU A 847 43.61 34.59 26.78
N GLN A 848 44.46 34.59 27.81
CA GLN A 848 45.86 34.12 27.73
C GLN A 848 46.02 32.59 27.60
N ASN A 849 47.20 32.17 27.10
CA ASN A 849 47.65 30.78 26.96
C ASN A 849 46.78 29.91 26.04
N ALA A 850 46.10 30.49 25.05
CA ALA A 850 45.29 29.71 24.13
C ALA A 850 46.17 28.90 23.16
N THR A 851 45.66 27.77 22.65
CA THR A 851 46.29 27.05 21.52
C THR A 851 45.24 26.75 20.46
N ALA A 852 45.36 27.34 19.27
CA ALA A 852 44.34 27.14 18.25
C ALA A 852 44.33 25.69 17.73
N ILE A 853 45.46 25.18 17.23
CA ILE A 853 45.55 23.80 16.72
C ILE A 853 46.71 23.07 17.41
N GLU A 854 46.42 21.95 18.09
CA GLU A 854 47.43 21.06 18.66
C GLU A 854 47.29 19.63 18.10
N VAL A 855 48.34 19.11 17.47
CA VAL A 855 48.43 17.73 16.98
C VAL A 855 49.73 17.11 17.47
N LEU A 856 49.68 16.13 18.36
CA LEU A 856 50.88 15.40 18.80
C LEU A 856 50.78 13.93 18.41
N SER A 857 51.66 13.49 17.52
CA SER A 857 51.64 12.14 16.98
C SER A 857 52.81 11.29 17.49
N GLN A 858 52.51 10.10 17.99
CA GLN A 858 53.48 9.02 18.17
C GLN A 858 53.57 8.10 16.93
N SER A 859 52.62 8.20 16.00
CA SER A 859 52.60 7.48 14.73
C SER A 859 53.15 8.29 13.55
N THR A 860 53.20 7.66 12.37
CA THR A 860 53.38 8.35 11.08
C THR A 860 52.20 9.32 10.88
N LEU A 861 52.51 10.58 10.61
CA LEU A 861 51.52 11.65 10.45
C LEU A 861 51.54 12.20 9.02
N ASP A 862 50.37 12.35 8.41
CA ASP A 862 50.13 13.21 7.25
C ASP A 862 49.21 14.36 7.67
N LEU A 863 49.80 15.54 7.87
CA LEU A 863 49.11 16.71 8.42
C LEU A 863 49.06 17.82 7.37
N ALA A 864 47.86 18.24 7.02
CA ALA A 864 47.60 19.41 6.18
C ALA A 864 46.83 20.49 6.97
N ILE A 865 47.42 21.69 7.10
CA ILE A 865 46.78 22.84 7.74
C ILE A 865 46.84 24.01 6.75
N PHE A 866 45.70 24.40 6.19
CA PHE A 866 45.70 25.46 5.19
C PHE A 866 44.48 26.37 5.20
N ASN A 867 44.67 27.63 4.83
CA ASN A 867 43.60 28.65 4.76
C ASN A 867 42.83 28.83 6.08
N ASN A 868 43.46 28.65 7.24
CA ASN A 868 42.83 28.93 8.52
C ASN A 868 43.12 30.38 8.95
N ALA A 869 42.17 31.01 9.65
CA ALA A 869 42.33 32.32 10.27
C ALA A 869 42.32 32.17 11.80
N ILE A 870 43.39 32.63 12.44
CA ILE A 870 43.62 32.49 13.87
C ILE A 870 43.86 33.87 14.46
N GLU A 871 43.10 34.23 15.49
CA GLU A 871 43.18 35.52 16.17
C GLU A 871 43.40 35.35 17.68
N PHE A 872 44.41 36.01 18.22
CA PHE A 872 44.68 36.08 19.65
C PHE A 872 44.60 37.52 20.17
N ARG A 873 43.78 37.73 21.19
CA ARG A 873 43.74 38.99 21.98
C ARG A 873 44.25 38.81 23.41
N GLY A 874 44.62 37.58 23.77
CA GLY A 874 45.28 37.24 25.03
C GLY A 874 46.73 36.82 24.84
N LYS A 875 47.53 36.95 25.91
CA LYS A 875 48.98 36.75 25.88
C LYS A 875 49.40 35.28 25.79
N ASP A 876 50.65 35.04 25.41
CA ASP A 876 51.32 33.73 25.52
C ASP A 876 50.60 32.57 24.77
N SER A 877 49.89 32.89 23.69
CA SER A 877 49.11 31.93 22.90
C SER A 877 49.93 31.26 21.78
N VAL A 878 49.48 30.10 21.29
CA VAL A 878 50.12 29.34 20.21
C VAL A 878 49.16 29.13 19.05
N GLY A 879 49.52 29.55 17.84
CA GLY A 879 48.71 29.34 16.64
C GLY A 879 48.60 27.86 16.29
N VAL A 880 49.71 27.27 15.87
CA VAL A 880 49.79 25.84 15.55
C VAL A 880 50.88 25.19 16.36
N ARG A 881 50.56 24.06 17.00
CA ARG A 881 51.51 23.20 17.71
C ARG A 881 51.45 21.79 17.14
N ALA A 882 52.52 21.34 16.47
CA ALA A 882 52.56 20.02 15.84
C ALA A 882 53.80 19.24 16.26
N SER A 883 53.64 17.99 16.68
CA SER A 883 54.75 17.06 16.96
C SER A 883 54.57 15.76 16.20
N ALA A 884 55.67 15.18 15.74
CA ALA A 884 55.68 13.89 15.06
C ALA A 884 56.86 13.05 15.56
N SER A 885 56.58 11.89 16.16
CA SER A 885 57.60 11.00 16.71
C SER A 885 58.10 9.95 15.73
N ARG A 886 57.55 9.91 14.50
CA ARG A 886 57.99 9.07 13.38
C ARG A 886 58.06 9.91 12.11
N THR A 887 58.76 9.42 11.09
CA THR A 887 58.90 10.08 9.78
C THR A 887 57.52 10.45 9.23
N SER A 888 57.29 11.75 9.00
CA SER A 888 55.96 12.31 8.72
C SER A 888 55.97 13.37 7.62
N SER A 889 54.80 13.68 7.06
CA SER A 889 54.55 14.76 6.11
C SER A 889 53.71 15.84 6.76
N LEU A 890 54.22 17.07 6.82
CA LEU A 890 53.52 18.21 7.40
C LEU A 890 53.46 19.33 6.37
N ILE A 891 52.27 19.79 6.02
CA ILE A 891 52.02 20.88 5.07
C ILE A 891 51.22 21.96 5.79
N LEU A 892 51.83 23.12 6.00
CA LEU A 892 51.15 24.30 6.54
C LEU A 892 51.23 25.42 5.52
N SER A 893 50.10 25.84 4.96
CA SER A 893 50.09 26.85 3.90
C SER A 893 48.95 27.86 3.99
N SER A 894 49.21 29.12 3.64
CA SER A 894 48.19 30.17 3.56
C SER A 894 47.35 30.34 4.83
N ASN A 895 47.92 30.06 6.01
CA ASN A 895 47.27 30.36 7.28
C ASN A 895 47.55 31.81 7.69
N LEU A 896 46.54 32.48 8.24
CA LEU A 896 46.63 33.81 8.84
C LEU A 896 46.62 33.67 10.36
N ILE A 897 47.64 34.19 11.03
CA ILE A 897 47.79 34.16 12.49
C ILE A 897 48.07 35.59 12.98
N ASP A 898 47.08 36.21 13.60
CA ASP A 898 47.17 37.56 14.14
C ASP A 898 47.19 37.52 15.68
N ASP A 899 48.18 38.20 16.28
CA ASP A 899 48.27 38.42 17.73
C ASP A 899 48.27 39.92 18.06
N TYR A 900 47.41 40.30 19.00
CA TYR A 900 47.23 41.67 19.47
C TYR A 900 47.76 41.94 20.88
N ALA A 901 48.18 40.90 21.62
CA ALA A 901 48.50 41.01 23.06
C ALA A 901 49.95 40.70 23.43
N GLY A 902 50.68 39.98 22.57
CA GLY A 902 52.10 39.69 22.73
C GLY A 902 52.39 38.40 23.50
N GLY A 903 53.60 37.88 23.29
CA GLY A 903 54.08 36.61 23.84
C GLY A 903 53.68 35.40 22.99
N ALA A 904 53.03 35.62 21.85
CA ALA A 904 52.50 34.54 21.04
C ALA A 904 53.61 33.78 20.28
N THR A 905 53.34 32.51 20.00
CA THR A 905 54.12 31.70 19.05
C THR A 905 53.23 31.35 17.86
N GLY A 906 53.62 31.76 16.65
CA GLY A 906 52.84 31.49 15.44
C GLY A 906 52.73 29.99 15.16
N ILE A 907 53.87 29.35 14.87
CA ILE A 907 53.94 27.90 14.60
C ILE A 907 55.06 27.30 15.45
N LEU A 908 54.70 26.30 16.25
CA LEU A 908 55.60 25.57 17.13
C LEU A 908 55.64 24.09 16.74
N PHE A 909 56.85 23.60 16.48
CA PHE A 909 57.17 22.19 16.39
C PHE A 909 58.01 21.80 17.62
N PRO A 910 57.40 21.26 18.69
CA PRO A 910 58.15 20.86 19.87
C PRO A 910 59.19 19.78 19.55
N THR A 911 58.76 18.76 18.80
CA THR A 911 59.61 17.63 18.41
C THR A 911 59.17 17.10 17.05
N ILE A 912 60.13 16.90 16.14
CA ILE A 912 59.91 16.24 14.85
C ILE A 912 60.96 15.13 14.67
N HIS A 913 60.53 13.95 14.25
CA HIS A 913 61.43 12.86 13.93
C HIS A 913 62.22 13.15 12.66
N ASP A 914 63.49 12.76 12.65
CA ASP A 914 64.36 12.83 11.49
C ASP A 914 63.73 12.06 10.28
N GLY A 915 64.08 12.51 9.07
CA GLY A 915 63.46 12.05 7.82
C GLY A 915 62.09 12.64 7.49
N SER A 916 61.43 13.34 8.42
CA SER A 916 60.16 14.02 8.15
C SER A 916 60.33 15.17 7.16
N SER A 917 59.25 15.52 6.46
CA SER A 917 59.18 16.70 5.60
C SER A 917 58.19 17.73 6.14
N ILE A 918 58.59 19.00 6.16
CA ILE A 918 57.75 20.13 6.58
C ILE A 918 57.72 21.14 5.43
N THR A 919 56.54 21.35 4.86
CA THR A 919 56.28 22.37 3.84
C THR A 919 55.58 23.57 4.48
N LEU A 920 56.19 24.75 4.36
CA LEU A 920 55.70 26.02 4.89
C LEU A 920 55.57 27.04 3.76
N ASP A 921 54.33 27.30 3.32
CA ASP A 921 54.09 28.13 2.13
C ASP A 921 53.06 29.23 2.35
N GLY A 922 53.49 30.50 2.19
CA GLY A 922 52.56 31.63 2.15
C GLY A 922 51.76 31.87 3.43
N ASN A 923 52.25 31.41 4.58
CA ASN A 923 51.62 31.73 5.87
C ASN A 923 51.89 33.20 6.24
N GLU A 924 50.91 33.87 6.83
CA GLU A 924 51.00 35.23 7.34
C GLU A 924 50.87 35.21 8.88
N ILE A 925 51.94 35.60 9.57
CA ILE A 925 52.05 35.59 11.02
C ILE A 925 52.33 37.03 11.49
N ASN A 926 51.31 37.71 11.98
CA ASN A 926 51.39 39.09 12.44
C ASN A 926 51.37 39.15 13.97
N LEU A 927 52.57 39.28 14.56
CA LEU A 927 52.74 39.39 16.01
C LEU A 927 52.87 40.85 16.44
N GLN A 928 52.63 41.12 17.73
CA GLN A 928 52.67 42.49 18.24
C GLN A 928 54.09 43.10 18.24
N ARG A 929 54.34 44.05 17.32
CA ARG A 929 55.66 44.66 17.03
C ARG A 929 56.38 45.39 18.19
N PHE A 930 55.71 45.60 19.34
CA PHE A 930 56.26 46.30 20.50
C PHE A 930 55.85 45.66 21.84
N SER A 931 55.65 44.34 21.86
CA SER A 931 55.37 43.66 23.12
C SER A 931 56.62 43.62 24.01
N THR A 932 56.43 43.64 25.34
CA THR A 932 57.50 43.36 26.31
C THR A 932 57.79 41.87 26.45
N PHE A 933 57.05 41.03 25.73
CA PHE A 933 57.09 39.58 25.77
C PHE A 933 57.88 39.04 24.57
N VAL A 934 58.24 37.75 24.60
CA VAL A 934 59.00 37.13 23.52
C VAL A 934 58.03 36.57 22.50
N ASP A 935 57.79 37.34 21.44
CA ASP A 935 57.02 36.90 20.28
C ASP A 935 57.86 36.02 19.36
N ARG A 936 57.31 34.87 18.96
CA ARG A 936 58.00 33.85 18.16
C ARG A 936 57.24 33.53 16.88
N GLY A 937 57.92 33.55 15.75
CA GLY A 937 57.36 33.17 14.44
C GLY A 937 57.24 31.66 14.31
N ILE A 938 58.19 31.04 13.60
CA ILE A 938 58.24 29.60 13.35
C ILE A 938 59.37 28.97 14.15
N ILE A 939 59.06 28.02 15.03
CA ILE A 939 60.01 27.43 15.98
C ILE A 939 60.01 25.91 15.85
N LEU A 940 61.13 25.33 15.41
CA LEU A 940 61.41 23.90 15.56
C LEU A 940 62.36 23.70 16.74
N SER A 941 61.84 23.17 17.85
CA SER A 941 62.57 23.14 19.12
C SER A 941 63.55 21.98 19.21
N ASN A 942 63.16 20.80 18.72
CA ASN A 942 63.95 19.59 18.81
C ASN A 942 63.71 18.67 17.60
N VAL A 943 64.75 17.93 17.22
CA VAL A 943 64.66 16.84 16.24
C VAL A 943 65.09 15.54 16.94
N THR A 944 64.26 14.51 16.84
CA THR A 944 64.53 13.18 17.42
C THR A 944 64.95 12.20 16.34
N GLY A 945 65.80 11.22 16.71
CA GLY A 945 66.36 10.25 15.77
C GLY A 945 67.87 10.06 16.02
N THR A 946 68.53 9.20 15.23
CA THR A 946 69.94 8.82 15.45
C THR A 946 70.88 9.15 14.28
N ASP A 947 70.52 10.15 13.47
CA ASP A 947 71.24 10.74 12.32
C ASP A 947 70.95 10.09 10.95
N ASP A 948 70.51 10.95 10.01
CA ASP A 948 70.24 10.74 8.57
C ASP A 948 69.07 9.78 8.23
N PRO A 949 67.99 10.25 7.55
CA PRO A 949 67.80 11.59 6.96
C PRO A 949 67.48 12.69 7.96
N LEU A 950 67.94 13.92 7.71
CA LEU A 950 67.55 15.13 8.46
C LEU A 950 66.09 15.50 8.19
N VAL A 951 65.50 16.37 9.02
CA VAL A 951 64.18 16.94 8.72
C VAL A 951 64.29 17.86 7.49
N THR A 952 63.51 17.57 6.46
CA THR A 952 63.48 18.36 5.21
C THR A 952 62.50 19.51 5.33
N LEU A 953 63.00 20.74 5.23
CA LEU A 953 62.22 21.96 5.20
C LEU A 953 62.00 22.40 3.76
N ASN A 954 60.75 22.67 3.37
CA ASN A 954 60.40 23.10 2.02
C ASN A 954 59.54 24.36 2.04
N SER A 955 59.82 25.29 1.13
CA SER A 955 59.04 26.50 0.93
C SER A 955 59.21 27.03 -0.49
N ASN A 956 58.12 27.10 -1.24
CA ASN A 956 57.98 27.70 -2.56
C ASN A 956 57.47 29.15 -2.50
N LEU A 957 56.75 29.52 -1.45
CA LEU A 957 56.19 30.85 -1.23
C LEU A 957 56.70 31.43 0.08
N SER A 958 56.98 32.73 0.09
CA SER A 958 57.43 33.43 1.30
C SER A 958 56.38 33.35 2.40
N ASN A 959 56.79 32.93 3.59
CA ASN A 959 56.02 33.12 4.81
C ASN A 959 56.30 34.53 5.33
N ALA A 960 55.26 35.33 5.58
CA ALA A 960 55.37 36.67 6.14
C ALA A 960 55.29 36.59 7.66
N ILE A 961 56.31 37.06 8.36
CA ILE A 961 56.40 37.05 9.82
C ILE A 961 56.74 38.46 10.29
N ASN A 962 55.76 39.14 10.86
CA ASN A 962 55.87 40.51 11.33
C ASN A 962 55.87 40.56 12.86
N GLY A 963 56.66 41.47 13.45
CA GLY A 963 56.66 41.74 14.89
C GLY A 963 57.32 40.69 15.80
N ALA A 964 57.78 39.56 15.27
CA ALA A 964 58.46 38.53 16.05
C ALA A 964 59.81 38.99 16.61
N THR A 965 60.07 38.70 17.90
CA THR A 965 61.41 38.78 18.51
C THR A 965 62.31 37.66 17.99
N THR A 966 61.76 36.46 17.84
CA THR A 966 62.42 35.32 17.20
C THR A 966 61.63 34.90 15.96
N THR A 967 62.06 35.35 14.78
CA THR A 967 61.35 35.08 13.52
C THR A 967 61.37 33.60 13.14
N LEU A 968 62.54 32.96 13.23
CA LEU A 968 62.76 31.55 12.89
C LEU A 968 63.75 30.95 13.89
N PHE A 969 63.49 29.72 14.35
CA PHE A 969 64.47 28.91 15.07
C PHE A 969 64.42 27.47 14.55
N VAL A 970 65.59 26.92 14.23
CA VAL A 970 65.79 25.51 13.86
C VAL A 970 67.04 24.97 14.55
N PRO A 971 67.09 23.70 14.98
CA PRO A 971 68.26 23.14 15.63
C PRO A 971 69.42 22.97 14.62
N ALA A 972 70.64 23.29 15.05
CA ALA A 972 71.82 23.18 14.20
C ALA A 972 72.09 21.71 13.82
N ASN A 973 72.48 21.48 12.56
CA ASN A 973 72.79 20.15 12.00
C ASN A 973 71.64 19.13 12.05
N ALA A 974 70.40 19.56 12.24
CA ALA A 974 69.24 18.68 12.37
C ALA A 974 68.23 18.80 11.20
N THR A 975 68.44 19.76 10.31
CA THR A 975 67.53 20.09 9.20
C THR A 975 68.31 20.29 7.90
N ASN A 976 67.65 20.08 6.76
CA ASN A 976 68.11 20.47 5.43
C ASN A 976 66.95 21.07 4.61
N GLY A 977 67.22 21.59 3.42
CA GLY A 977 66.19 22.05 2.49
C GLY A 977 66.19 23.57 2.29
N ARG A 978 65.02 24.18 2.12
CA ARG A 978 64.87 25.62 1.84
C ARG A 978 63.63 26.19 2.53
N LEU A 979 63.78 27.32 3.22
CA LEU A 979 62.68 28.16 3.71
C LEU A 979 62.74 29.57 3.10
N ILE A 980 61.57 30.14 2.76
CA ILE A 980 61.46 31.54 2.35
C ILE A 980 60.70 32.29 3.45
N ILE A 981 61.37 33.20 4.16
CA ILE A 981 60.79 34.00 5.25
C ILE A 981 61.01 35.48 4.94
N ASN A 982 59.95 36.28 4.96
CA ASN A 982 60.01 37.73 4.67
C ASN A 982 60.78 38.07 3.37
N GLY A 983 60.64 37.23 2.34
CA GLY A 983 61.32 37.36 1.05
C GLY A 983 62.79 36.93 1.04
N GLN A 984 63.35 36.52 2.19
CA GLN A 984 64.71 35.99 2.30
C GLN A 984 64.72 34.47 2.21
N VAL A 985 65.69 33.91 1.49
CA VAL A 985 65.88 32.46 1.35
C VAL A 985 66.88 31.97 2.39
N PHE A 986 66.49 30.94 3.13
CA PHE A 986 67.31 30.20 4.10
C PHE A 986 67.51 28.79 3.54
N GLU A 987 68.76 28.38 3.35
CA GLU A 987 69.17 27.06 2.83
C GLU A 987 69.96 26.27 3.87
#